data_AF-A0A819PNF4-F1
#
_entry.id   AF-A0A819PNF4-F1
#
_cell.length_a   1.000
_cell.length_b   1.000
_cell.length_c   1.000
_cell.angle_alpha   90.00
_cell.angle_beta   90.00
_cell.angle_gamma   90.00
#
_symmetry.space_group_name_H-M   'P 1'
#
loop_
_entity.id
_entity.type
_entity.pdbx_description
1 polymer ?
#
loop_
_entity_poly.entity_id
_entity_poly.type
_entity_poly.pdbx_seq_one_letter_code
_entity_poly.pdbx_strand_id
1 'polypeptide(L)'
;MSESKSNQHAATPSKSTASSNIYQPRQRMAHNYLLLWVDNSIGQTNEDYENTLGQIQNITGGVNDFTQRDACIDFLTDAQEDIKSILIVNDTMFEQIMPLINDIPQLDGVYIFNNIKTLYEQRAKKCDKIKSIHAKIDDLCQALQMDIKQFNQDSIAMSFITINDMASAENLNQLEPTFMYTQLFKEILLDMEHNKQAIKDFITYSRDHDCLSPKYIDRFEKEYSSQLSIWWYTFPSDIYSMLNYGLRTMNADIIITMGFFLRDVHEQIQQLYQQQVNSYGRKSFVAYRGQGLMKSDFEKLQKTNGGLMSFNNFLSTSTNKEVSLGFARCASTKPDTVGILFIMSIDPCVKSVPFASLNDMSYFTEEDEILFSMHTVFRVNTIKIMDNENQLHQVELQLTSDDDQQLRTLTDRIRKEASGSTGWKRLGRLLLKIGQFNKAKEFYDVLLEQTSDESEKALYYGCLGYVTHHQGDHEKAIWYYEQGLEIRKKTLPSNHPHLATSYNNIGGVYVNMGEYSKALSFYEKALEIEHNTLPSNHPHLATQYNNIGAVYKNMGEYTKILSYYEKAREILQKSLPSNHPDLATSSNNIGMVYHSMGEYFKALSFFEKALEIYQKALPPNHPDLANSYNNIGMVYHSTGEYFKAFSFFEKALEIRKQTLPSNHPDLATSFNNIGMVYHSMGEYAKALSSYKKALEIQEKALPPNHPHLANSYSNIGGMYVNMGEYSKTLSYYQKALEIREKTLPSNHLDLAISYGNNGLLYDNMKEHSKALSFYEKALEIQEKNLAPNHPDLATSYNNIGGAYNNTGDHSKALSFYKKALRIRQKTLLSNHPDLANSYNNIGSLYDSMREYSEALSYYEKALEIQEKNLAPNHPHLATSYNNMGNVYKNMEDYSKTLSNYEKALEVRERSLPSNDSSLATSYSNIGIVYTKMKEYSKALSYYEKALEIYQKTFPANHPDLATSFNNIGFVYANMKDYSKALSYYERTLNILQSALPPTHPHLKSVKERIEVVKKELIMNS
;
A
#
# COMPACT_ATOMS: atom_id res chain seq x y z
N MET A 1 8.72 50.96 -47.04
CA MET A 1 8.10 50.39 -48.25
C MET A 1 7.34 49.15 -47.81
N SER A 2 6.10 49.32 -47.36
CA SER A 2 4.85 49.43 -48.14
C SER A 2 4.32 48.07 -48.61
N GLU A 3 3.38 47.52 -47.83
CA GLU A 3 2.03 47.08 -48.25
C GLU A 3 1.98 45.63 -48.79
N SER A 4 1.04 44.77 -48.42
CA SER A 4 -0.40 45.02 -48.27
C SER A 4 -1.06 44.07 -47.26
N LYS A 5 -1.99 44.63 -46.49
CA LYS A 5 -3.01 43.94 -45.70
C LYS A 5 -4.20 43.63 -46.61
N SER A 6 -4.80 42.46 -46.47
CA SER A 6 -6.22 42.26 -46.81
C SER A 6 -6.91 41.50 -45.68
N ASN A 7 -7.98 42.12 -45.18
CA ASN A 7 -8.89 41.64 -44.16
C ASN A 7 -9.83 40.58 -44.75
N GLN A 8 -10.06 39.48 -44.03
CA GLN A 8 -11.38 38.82 -44.02
C GLN A 8 -11.76 38.46 -42.58
N HIS A 9 -13.01 38.78 -42.27
CA HIS A 9 -13.65 38.77 -40.97
C HIS A 9 -13.56 37.41 -40.25
N ALA A 10 -13.00 37.42 -39.04
CA ALA A 10 -13.16 36.34 -38.07
C ALA A 10 -14.57 36.41 -37.47
N ALA A 11 -15.45 35.52 -37.94
CA ALA A 11 -16.70 35.19 -37.27
C ALA A 11 -16.39 34.36 -36.02
N THR A 12 -16.92 34.82 -34.89
CA THR A 12 -17.04 34.10 -33.62
C THR A 12 -17.62 32.70 -33.81
N PRO A 13 -16.97 31.62 -33.34
CA PRO A 13 -17.64 30.33 -33.21
C PRO A 13 -18.49 30.37 -31.95
N SER A 14 -19.81 30.42 -32.16
CA SER A 14 -20.84 30.17 -31.17
C SER A 14 -20.58 28.86 -30.44
N LYS A 15 -20.58 28.91 -29.10
CA LYS A 15 -20.70 27.73 -28.23
C LYS A 15 -21.97 26.95 -28.62
N SER A 16 -21.79 25.82 -29.29
CA SER A 16 -22.79 24.77 -29.43
C SER A 16 -22.25 23.49 -28.79
N THR A 17 -22.25 23.46 -27.46
CA THR A 17 -22.23 22.19 -26.74
C THR A 17 -23.63 21.61 -26.88
N ALA A 18 -23.79 20.70 -27.85
CA ALA A 18 -24.91 19.77 -27.86
C ALA A 18 -24.76 18.87 -26.62
N SER A 19 -25.39 19.28 -25.53
CA SER A 19 -25.64 18.40 -24.39
C SER A 19 -26.60 17.32 -24.86
N SER A 20 -26.10 16.08 -24.91
CA SER A 20 -26.96 14.92 -24.80
C SER A 20 -27.69 15.03 -23.46
N ASN A 21 -28.93 15.51 -23.51
CA ASN A 21 -29.87 15.50 -22.39
C ASN A 21 -30.18 14.03 -22.06
N ILE A 22 -29.29 13.39 -21.31
CA ILE A 22 -29.70 12.39 -20.33
C ILE A 22 -30.40 13.22 -19.26
N TYR A 23 -31.69 12.96 -19.06
CA TYR A 23 -32.45 13.48 -17.92
C TYR A 23 -31.63 13.20 -16.65
N GLN A 24 -30.97 14.21 -16.07
CA GLN A 24 -30.50 14.12 -14.69
C GLN A 24 -31.69 14.51 -13.82
N PRO A 25 -32.29 13.59 -13.04
CA PRO A 25 -33.26 13.96 -12.02
C PRO A 25 -32.57 14.94 -11.07
N ARG A 26 -33.27 16.02 -10.69
CA ARG A 26 -32.76 17.01 -9.73
C ARG A 26 -32.49 16.29 -8.40
N GLN A 27 -31.22 16.03 -8.13
CA GLN A 27 -30.75 15.28 -6.98
C GLN A 27 -30.89 16.14 -5.71
N ARG A 28 -31.81 15.79 -4.80
CA ARG A 28 -31.82 16.37 -3.44
C ARG A 28 -30.75 15.68 -2.59
N MET A 29 -29.51 16.18 -2.67
CA MET A 29 -28.30 15.57 -2.08
C MET A 29 -28.23 15.60 -0.53
N ALA A 30 -29.26 16.07 0.18
CA ALA A 30 -29.19 16.40 1.60
C ALA A 30 -29.88 15.39 2.55
N HIS A 31 -30.41 14.28 2.03
CA HIS A 31 -31.19 13.33 2.82
C HIS A 31 -30.43 12.01 3.03
N ASN A 32 -30.66 11.37 4.18
CA ASN A 32 -30.08 10.06 4.45
C ASN A 32 -30.70 8.94 3.58
N TYR A 33 -31.83 9.23 2.91
CA TYR A 33 -32.59 8.29 2.08
C TYR A 33 -32.95 8.93 0.72
N LEU A 34 -33.21 8.09 -0.29
CA LEU A 34 -33.78 8.46 -1.57
C LEU A 34 -35.22 7.94 -1.67
N LEU A 35 -36.17 8.79 -2.06
CA LEU A 35 -37.53 8.34 -2.37
C LEU A 35 -37.74 8.31 -3.88
N LEU A 36 -38.16 7.14 -4.37
CA LEU A 36 -38.39 6.86 -5.77
C LEU A 36 -39.88 6.55 -5.96
N TRP A 37 -40.53 7.18 -6.95
CA TRP A 37 -41.88 6.81 -7.36
C TRP A 37 -41.84 6.29 -8.80
N VAL A 38 -42.18 5.02 -8.98
CA VAL A 38 -42.28 4.40 -10.32
C VAL A 38 -43.73 4.16 -10.68
N ASP A 39 -44.22 4.88 -11.70
CA ASP A 39 -45.60 4.79 -12.16
C ASP A 39 -45.73 5.14 -13.65
N ASN A 40 -46.40 4.28 -14.41
CA ASN A 40 -46.65 4.43 -15.84
C ASN A 40 -47.56 5.63 -16.21
N SER A 41 -48.30 6.17 -15.25
CA SER A 41 -49.24 7.28 -15.43
C SER A 41 -48.63 8.65 -15.16
N ILE A 42 -47.37 8.70 -14.71
CA ILE A 42 -46.62 9.95 -14.46
C ILE A 42 -46.55 10.77 -15.76
N GLY A 43 -47.03 12.02 -15.70
CA GLY A 43 -47.02 12.96 -16.82
C GLY A 43 -48.25 12.93 -17.74
N GLN A 44 -49.24 12.06 -17.51
CA GLN A 44 -50.58 12.24 -18.09
C GLN A 44 -51.31 13.30 -17.25
N THR A 45 -51.92 14.33 -17.86
CA THR A 45 -52.60 15.43 -17.16
C THR A 45 -53.69 14.92 -16.23
N ASN A 46 -53.32 14.61 -15.00
CA ASN A 46 -54.16 13.99 -13.99
C ASN A 46 -53.97 14.80 -12.70
N GLU A 47 -54.93 15.68 -12.38
CA GLU A 47 -54.89 16.55 -11.19
C GLU A 47 -54.68 15.76 -9.89
N ASP A 48 -55.16 14.52 -9.85
CA ASP A 48 -54.99 13.61 -8.71
C ASP A 48 -53.52 13.21 -8.50
N TYR A 49 -52.71 13.04 -9.56
CA TYR A 49 -51.29 12.73 -9.45
C TYR A 49 -50.51 13.92 -8.89
N GLU A 50 -50.71 15.13 -9.43
CA GLU A 50 -50.03 16.34 -8.96
C GLU A 50 -50.38 16.68 -7.51
N ASN A 51 -51.64 16.46 -7.11
CA ASN A 51 -52.05 16.62 -5.71
C ASN A 51 -51.41 15.56 -4.80
N THR A 52 -51.37 14.30 -5.23
CA THR A 52 -50.72 13.19 -4.51
C THR A 52 -49.22 13.41 -4.38
N LEU A 53 -48.55 13.82 -5.45
CA LEU A 53 -47.13 14.18 -5.48
C LEU A 53 -46.85 15.37 -4.57
N GLY A 54 -47.68 16.41 -4.60
CA GLY A 54 -47.56 17.56 -3.70
C GLY A 54 -47.71 17.16 -2.22
N GLN A 55 -48.58 16.21 -1.90
CA GLN A 55 -48.74 15.69 -0.53
C GLN A 55 -47.54 14.86 -0.07
N ILE A 56 -47.01 13.98 -0.92
CA ILE A 56 -45.81 13.19 -0.60
C ILE A 56 -44.58 14.11 -0.50
N GLN A 57 -44.38 15.00 -1.47
CA GLN A 57 -43.29 15.98 -1.45
C GLN A 57 -43.37 16.92 -0.23
N ASN A 58 -44.56 17.17 0.31
CA ASN A 58 -44.71 17.92 1.54
C ASN A 58 -44.16 17.19 2.78
N ILE A 59 -44.09 15.87 2.76
CA ILE A 59 -43.64 15.07 3.90
C ILE A 59 -42.17 14.68 3.73
N THR A 60 -41.79 14.31 2.52
CA THR A 60 -40.48 13.72 2.24
C THR A 60 -39.50 14.73 1.67
N GLY A 61 -40.02 15.83 1.13
CA GLY A 61 -39.21 16.96 0.69
C GLY A 61 -38.10 16.59 -0.28
N GLY A 62 -38.10 15.53 -1.10
CA GLY A 62 -39.02 15.27 -2.22
C GLY A 62 -38.90 13.87 -2.85
N VAL A 63 -39.18 13.74 -4.16
CA VAL A 63 -39.43 12.45 -4.84
C VAL A 63 -38.78 12.44 -6.22
N ASN A 64 -38.05 11.36 -6.57
CA ASN A 64 -37.60 11.12 -7.94
C ASN A 64 -38.59 10.20 -8.64
N ASP A 65 -39.14 10.67 -9.75
CA ASP A 65 -40.22 10.03 -10.48
C ASP A 65 -39.70 9.33 -11.76
N PHE A 66 -40.12 8.09 -11.98
CA PHE A 66 -39.70 7.28 -13.12
C PHE A 66 -40.91 6.66 -13.82
N THR A 67 -40.99 6.85 -15.14
CA THR A 67 -42.00 6.22 -16.00
C THR A 67 -41.58 4.85 -16.53
N GLN A 68 -40.29 4.49 -16.39
CA GLN A 68 -39.71 3.27 -16.92
C GLN A 68 -38.91 2.51 -15.85
N ARG A 69 -39.09 1.19 -15.82
CA ARG A 69 -38.37 0.27 -14.92
C ARG A 69 -36.86 0.41 -15.01
N ASP A 70 -36.30 0.34 -16.22
CA ASP A 70 -34.85 0.24 -16.42
C ASP A 70 -34.13 1.52 -15.97
N ALA A 71 -34.71 2.69 -16.26
CA ALA A 71 -34.18 3.97 -15.78
C ALA A 71 -34.16 4.08 -14.24
N CYS A 72 -35.17 3.52 -13.55
CA CYS A 72 -35.18 3.48 -12.09
C CYS A 72 -34.11 2.52 -11.54
N ILE A 73 -33.87 1.39 -12.21
CA ILE A 73 -32.87 0.40 -11.79
C ILE A 73 -31.45 0.92 -12.03
N ASP A 74 -31.19 1.53 -13.19
CA ASP A 74 -29.90 2.16 -13.49
C ASP A 74 -29.60 3.25 -12.44
N PHE A 75 -30.59 4.09 -12.11
CA PHE A 75 -30.46 5.09 -11.04
C PHE A 75 -30.18 4.49 -9.67
N LEU A 76 -30.84 3.38 -9.31
CA LEU A 76 -30.60 2.66 -8.05
C LEU A 76 -29.20 2.03 -8.00
N THR A 77 -28.69 1.56 -9.13
CA THR A 77 -27.40 0.88 -9.24
C THR A 77 -26.24 1.88 -9.26
N ASP A 78 -26.46 3.09 -9.80
CA ASP A 78 -25.48 4.19 -9.84
C ASP A 78 -25.46 5.03 -8.54
N ALA A 79 -26.43 4.84 -7.63
CA ALA A 79 -26.48 5.54 -6.35
C ALA A 79 -25.33 5.12 -5.41
N GLN A 80 -24.81 6.07 -4.62
CA GLN A 80 -23.75 5.79 -3.62
C GLN A 80 -24.19 4.69 -2.64
N GLU A 81 -23.28 3.74 -2.34
CA GLU A 81 -23.55 2.56 -1.50
C GLU A 81 -24.15 2.89 -0.12
N ASP A 82 -23.90 4.09 0.41
CA ASP A 82 -24.29 4.53 1.75
C ASP A 82 -25.70 5.15 1.84
N ILE A 83 -26.40 5.36 0.72
CA ILE A 83 -27.73 5.99 0.68
C ILE A 83 -28.80 4.93 0.41
N LYS A 84 -29.72 4.73 1.36
CA LYS A 84 -30.81 3.78 1.17
C LYS A 84 -31.98 4.39 0.40
N SER A 85 -32.64 3.58 -0.40
CA SER A 85 -33.76 3.98 -1.24
C SER A 85 -35.07 3.37 -0.75
N ILE A 86 -36.13 4.18 -0.79
CA ILE A 86 -37.51 3.80 -0.58
C ILE A 86 -38.22 3.91 -1.93
N LEU A 87 -38.99 2.89 -2.28
CA LEU A 87 -39.66 2.81 -3.57
C LEU A 87 -41.18 2.79 -3.38
N ILE A 88 -41.88 3.68 -4.08
CA ILE A 88 -43.34 3.69 -4.21
C ILE A 88 -43.67 3.17 -5.61
N VAL A 89 -44.49 2.12 -5.69
CA VAL A 89 -44.92 1.52 -6.95
C VAL A 89 -46.42 1.37 -7.05
N ASN A 90 -46.93 1.46 -8.27
CA ASN A 90 -48.29 1.05 -8.62
C ASN A 90 -48.35 -0.43 -9.04
N ASP A 91 -49.56 -0.97 -9.19
CA ASP A 91 -49.80 -2.40 -9.51
C ASP A 91 -49.04 -2.90 -10.75
N THR A 92 -49.01 -2.08 -11.82
CA THR A 92 -48.42 -2.48 -13.11
C THR A 92 -46.91 -2.51 -13.07
N MET A 93 -46.30 -1.60 -12.32
CA MET A 93 -44.85 -1.51 -12.13
C MET A 93 -44.36 -2.50 -11.08
N PHE A 94 -45.16 -2.79 -10.06
CA PHE A 94 -44.83 -3.79 -9.04
C PHE A 94 -44.55 -5.16 -9.66
N GLU A 95 -45.40 -5.65 -10.57
CA GLU A 95 -45.19 -6.94 -11.26
C GLU A 95 -43.91 -6.97 -12.10
N GLN A 96 -43.46 -5.83 -12.62
CA GLN A 96 -42.24 -5.73 -13.42
C GLN A 96 -40.97 -5.64 -12.57
N ILE A 97 -41.06 -5.06 -11.37
CA ILE A 97 -39.93 -4.82 -10.47
C ILE A 97 -39.76 -5.98 -9.47
N MET A 98 -40.83 -6.70 -9.12
CA MET A 98 -40.85 -7.77 -8.12
C MET A 98 -39.71 -8.81 -8.22
N PRO A 99 -39.28 -9.29 -9.41
CA PRO A 99 -38.20 -10.27 -9.51
C PRO A 99 -36.84 -9.75 -9.03
N LEU A 100 -36.64 -8.43 -9.02
CA LEU A 100 -35.34 -7.77 -8.79
C LEU A 100 -35.25 -7.06 -7.43
N ILE A 101 -36.38 -6.86 -6.72
CA ILE A 101 -36.45 -6.14 -5.44
C ILE A 101 -35.48 -6.72 -4.40
N ASN A 102 -35.42 -8.05 -4.29
CA ASN A 102 -34.57 -8.72 -3.30
C ASN A 102 -33.07 -8.58 -3.62
N ASP A 103 -32.73 -8.46 -4.91
CA ASP A 103 -31.34 -8.46 -5.39
C ASP A 103 -30.68 -7.06 -5.32
N ILE A 104 -31.44 -5.98 -5.05
CA ILE A 104 -30.92 -4.61 -4.94
C ILE A 104 -30.61 -4.27 -3.47
N PRO A 105 -29.34 -4.20 -3.05
CA PRO A 105 -28.97 -3.97 -1.64
C PRO A 105 -29.36 -2.58 -1.12
N GLN A 106 -29.34 -1.55 -1.98
CA GLN A 106 -29.66 -0.17 -1.61
C GLN A 106 -31.16 0.04 -1.34
N LEU A 107 -32.02 -0.90 -1.72
CA LEU A 107 -33.48 -0.80 -1.58
C LEU A 107 -33.93 -1.33 -0.20
N ASP A 108 -34.32 -0.41 0.70
CA ASP A 108 -34.69 -0.71 2.11
C ASP A 108 -36.17 -1.05 2.28
N GLY A 109 -37.04 -0.55 1.39
CA GLY A 109 -38.48 -0.78 1.51
C GLY A 109 -39.27 -0.40 0.27
N VAL A 110 -40.30 -1.19 -0.01
CA VAL A 110 -41.25 -0.96 -1.10
C VAL A 110 -42.66 -0.73 -0.54
N TYR A 111 -43.28 0.37 -0.95
CA TYR A 111 -44.65 0.75 -0.66
C TYR A 111 -45.51 0.59 -1.90
N ILE A 112 -46.66 -0.06 -1.74
CA ILE A 112 -47.63 -0.24 -2.81
C ILE A 112 -48.80 0.70 -2.57
N PHE A 113 -49.04 1.62 -3.51
CA PHE A 113 -50.13 2.58 -3.43
C PHE A 113 -51.27 2.20 -4.40
N ASN A 114 -52.37 1.64 -3.88
CA ASN A 114 -53.51 1.21 -4.70
C ASN A 114 -54.82 0.94 -3.91
N ASN A 115 -55.96 1.02 -4.60
CA ASN A 115 -57.33 0.86 -4.11
C ASN A 115 -57.80 -0.57 -3.81
N ILE A 116 -57.09 -1.64 -4.23
CA ILE A 116 -57.54 -3.05 -4.07
C ILE A 116 -56.60 -3.85 -3.15
N LYS A 117 -56.86 -3.77 -1.85
CA LYS A 117 -56.00 -4.30 -0.77
C LYS A 117 -55.87 -5.84 -0.73
N THR A 118 -56.93 -6.59 -1.07
CA THR A 118 -57.05 -8.03 -0.75
C THR A 118 -56.26 -8.99 -1.66
N LEU A 119 -55.92 -8.61 -2.89
CA LEU A 119 -55.21 -9.50 -3.83
C LEU A 119 -53.70 -9.58 -3.53
N TYR A 120 -53.13 -8.50 -3.01
CA TYR A 120 -51.68 -8.33 -2.87
C TYR A 120 -51.14 -8.69 -1.47
N GLU A 121 -51.97 -8.68 -0.43
CA GLU A 121 -51.58 -9.08 0.93
C GLU A 121 -51.04 -10.54 1.01
N GLN A 122 -51.53 -11.45 0.16
CA GLN A 122 -51.04 -12.84 0.11
C GLN A 122 -49.69 -12.99 -0.61
N ARG A 123 -49.39 -12.09 -1.57
CA ARG A 123 -48.15 -12.11 -2.36
C ARG A 123 -47.05 -11.29 -1.71
N ALA A 124 -47.41 -10.18 -1.05
CA ALA A 124 -46.50 -9.37 -0.26
C ALA A 124 -45.82 -10.16 0.86
N LYS A 125 -46.51 -11.17 1.43
CA LYS A 125 -45.93 -12.12 2.40
C LYS A 125 -44.74 -12.95 1.88
N LYS A 126 -44.45 -12.94 0.57
CA LYS A 126 -43.31 -13.66 -0.03
C LYS A 126 -42.08 -12.78 -0.25
N CYS A 127 -42.15 -11.47 0.00
CA CYS A 127 -41.04 -10.55 -0.21
C CYS A 127 -40.81 -9.71 1.05
N ASP A 128 -39.65 -9.91 1.68
CA ASP A 128 -39.31 -9.34 2.98
C ASP A 128 -39.07 -7.82 2.94
N LYS A 129 -38.90 -7.24 1.73
CA LYS A 129 -38.69 -5.80 1.53
C LYS A 129 -39.99 -5.00 1.32
N ILE A 130 -41.17 -5.65 1.29
CA ILE A 130 -42.45 -4.93 1.18
C ILE A 130 -42.89 -4.50 2.57
N LYS A 131 -42.98 -3.19 2.78
CA LYS A 131 -43.31 -2.62 4.11
C LYS A 131 -44.80 -2.53 4.36
N SER A 132 -45.56 -1.97 3.41
CA SER A 132 -47.00 -1.80 3.57
C SER A 132 -47.74 -1.52 2.25
N ILE A 133 -49.05 -1.74 2.29
CA ILE A 133 -49.98 -1.53 1.16
C ILE A 133 -51.04 -0.52 1.61
N HIS A 134 -51.18 0.57 0.87
CA HIS A 134 -52.06 1.68 1.23
C HIS A 134 -53.04 2.03 0.11
N ALA A 135 -54.32 2.13 0.47
CA ALA A 135 -55.40 2.56 -0.42
C ALA A 135 -55.76 4.04 -0.26
N LYS A 136 -55.26 4.69 0.80
CA LYS A 136 -55.42 6.12 1.04
C LYS A 136 -54.05 6.77 1.13
N ILE A 137 -53.95 7.97 0.55
CA ILE A 137 -52.71 8.73 0.54
C ILE A 137 -52.28 9.13 1.95
N ASP A 138 -53.22 9.52 2.81
CA ASP A 138 -52.93 9.89 4.21
C ASP A 138 -52.26 8.76 4.98
N ASP A 139 -52.72 7.52 4.78
CA ASP A 139 -52.14 6.34 5.45
C ASP A 139 -50.72 6.04 4.93
N LEU A 140 -50.47 6.21 3.63
CA LEU A 140 -49.14 6.06 3.02
C LEU A 140 -48.19 7.13 3.54
N CYS A 141 -48.64 8.38 3.53
CA CYS A 141 -47.95 9.55 4.03
C CYS A 141 -47.53 9.37 5.50
N GLN A 142 -48.43 8.87 6.35
CA GLN A 142 -48.12 8.57 7.76
C GLN A 142 -47.07 7.47 7.91
N ALA A 143 -47.18 6.39 7.13
CA ALA A 143 -46.22 5.28 7.16
C ALA A 143 -44.83 5.72 6.68
N LEU A 144 -44.76 6.48 5.58
CA LEU A 144 -43.51 7.06 5.07
C LEU A 144 -42.89 8.01 6.11
N GLN A 145 -43.68 8.86 6.76
CA GLN A 145 -43.19 9.79 7.77
C GLN A 145 -42.55 9.04 8.97
N MET A 146 -43.16 7.95 9.42
CA MET A 146 -42.62 7.11 10.49
C MET A 146 -41.29 6.45 10.08
N ASP A 147 -41.25 5.89 8.86
CA ASP A 147 -40.07 5.21 8.35
C ASP A 147 -38.89 6.15 8.10
N ILE A 148 -39.15 7.35 7.57
CA ILE A 148 -38.15 8.40 7.38
C ILE A 148 -37.59 8.85 8.73
N LYS A 149 -38.46 9.03 9.75
CA LYS A 149 -38.03 9.39 11.10
C LYS A 149 -37.12 8.31 11.70
N GLN A 150 -37.51 7.03 11.56
CA GLN A 150 -36.69 5.90 12.00
C GLN A 150 -35.36 5.83 11.22
N PHE A 151 -35.39 6.04 9.91
CA PHE A 151 -34.21 6.00 9.05
C PHE A 151 -33.15 7.02 9.47
N ASN A 152 -33.59 8.24 9.72
CA ASN A 152 -32.75 9.33 10.22
C ASN A 152 -32.16 9.03 11.61
N GLN A 153 -32.90 8.36 12.48
CA GLN A 153 -32.40 7.94 13.80
C GLN A 153 -31.40 6.78 13.73
N ASP A 154 -31.62 5.82 12.82
CA ASP A 154 -30.74 4.66 12.59
C ASP A 154 -29.44 5.07 11.88
N SER A 155 -29.47 6.18 11.14
CA SER A 155 -28.39 6.72 10.31
C SER A 155 -27.29 7.48 11.04
N ILE A 156 -27.30 7.50 12.38
CA ILE A 156 -26.32 8.27 13.16
C ILE A 156 -24.95 7.61 13.09
N ALA A 157 -23.92 8.40 12.74
CA ALA A 157 -22.55 7.95 12.74
C ALA A 157 -22.07 7.64 14.17
N MET A 158 -21.54 6.43 14.36
CA MET A 158 -20.92 5.98 15.61
C MET A 158 -19.53 5.44 15.32
N SER A 159 -18.61 5.65 16.26
CA SER A 159 -17.25 5.12 16.18
C SER A 159 -16.92 4.29 17.41
N PHE A 160 -16.07 3.29 17.24
CA PHE A 160 -15.77 2.27 18.24
C PHE A 160 -14.26 2.07 18.39
N ILE A 161 -13.75 2.01 19.63
CA ILE A 161 -12.34 1.75 19.96
C ILE A 161 -12.24 0.59 20.94
N THR A 162 -11.54 -0.48 20.58
CA THR A 162 -11.36 -1.64 21.47
C THR A 162 -10.23 -1.42 22.48
N ILE A 163 -10.22 -2.19 23.57
CA ILE A 163 -9.15 -2.16 24.60
C ILE A 163 -7.78 -2.47 23.99
N ASN A 164 -7.72 -3.38 23.02
CA ASN A 164 -6.46 -3.80 22.38
C ASN A 164 -5.86 -2.69 21.51
N ASP A 165 -6.71 -1.88 20.86
CA ASP A 165 -6.25 -0.77 20.04
C ASP A 165 -5.64 0.35 20.89
N MET A 166 -6.07 0.47 22.16
CA MET A 166 -5.55 1.45 23.12
C MET A 166 -4.24 1.01 23.80
N ALA A 167 -3.75 -0.21 23.56
CA ALA A 167 -2.58 -0.77 24.23
C ALA A 167 -1.24 -0.51 23.52
N SER A 168 -1.24 -0.05 22.25
CA SER A 168 -0.01 0.25 21.50
C SER A 168 -0.04 1.66 20.89
N ALA A 169 1.06 2.42 21.06
CA ALA A 169 1.21 3.77 20.51
C ALA A 169 1.20 3.82 18.96
N GLU A 170 1.40 2.65 18.33
CA GLU A 170 1.50 2.42 16.88
C GLU A 170 0.16 2.07 16.22
N ASN A 171 -0.80 1.46 16.94
CA ASN A 171 -2.17 1.25 16.43
C ASN A 171 -2.92 2.56 16.20
N LEU A 172 -2.41 3.70 16.69
CA LEU A 172 -3.05 5.01 16.59
C LEU A 172 -3.09 5.62 15.17
N ASN A 173 -2.26 5.14 14.24
CA ASN A 173 -2.38 5.50 12.83
C ASN A 173 -3.45 4.66 12.10
N GLN A 174 -3.88 3.55 12.70
CA GLN A 174 -4.88 2.61 12.17
C GLN A 174 -6.21 2.64 12.94
N LEU A 175 -6.23 3.22 14.15
CA LEU A 175 -7.44 3.58 14.87
C LEU A 175 -8.31 4.40 13.91
N GLU A 176 -9.57 4.00 13.76
CA GLU A 176 -10.54 4.71 12.92
C GLU A 176 -10.51 6.20 13.32
N PRO A 177 -9.86 7.10 12.56
CA PRO A 177 -9.54 8.39 13.12
C PRO A 177 -10.79 9.31 13.13
N THR A 178 -11.88 8.83 12.50
CA THR A 178 -13.29 9.19 12.71
C THR A 178 -13.68 9.34 14.16
N PHE A 179 -13.12 8.53 15.07
CA PHE A 179 -13.49 8.58 16.48
C PHE A 179 -13.28 9.99 17.04
N MET A 180 -12.21 10.70 16.71
CA MET A 180 -11.97 12.06 17.23
C MET A 180 -12.29 13.20 16.26
N TYR A 181 -12.61 12.89 15.00
CA TYR A 181 -12.85 13.96 14.02
C TYR A 181 -14.01 14.84 14.39
N THR A 182 -15.13 14.30 14.88
CA THR A 182 -16.27 15.15 15.23
C THR A 182 -16.00 16.01 16.45
N GLN A 183 -15.10 15.60 17.35
CA GLN A 183 -14.62 16.46 18.43
C GLN A 183 -13.82 17.63 17.89
N LEU A 184 -12.83 17.35 17.06
CA LEU A 184 -11.97 18.38 16.47
C LEU A 184 -12.77 19.27 15.54
N PHE A 185 -13.69 18.69 14.78
CA PHE A 185 -14.58 19.38 13.88
C PHE A 185 -15.48 20.34 14.66
N LYS A 186 -16.07 19.89 15.77
CA LYS A 186 -16.76 20.76 16.72
C LYS A 186 -15.86 21.88 17.22
N GLU A 187 -14.66 21.58 17.73
CA GLU A 187 -13.70 22.61 18.19
C GLU A 187 -13.34 23.62 17.09
N ILE A 188 -13.14 23.13 15.87
CA ILE A 188 -12.82 23.91 14.69
C ILE A 188 -13.97 24.84 14.33
N LEU A 189 -15.20 24.32 14.31
CA LEU A 189 -16.41 25.09 14.05
C LEU A 189 -16.65 26.17 15.11
N LEU A 190 -16.37 25.88 16.38
CA LEU A 190 -16.48 26.87 17.45
C LEU A 190 -15.45 28.00 17.31
N ASP A 191 -14.28 27.71 16.72
CA ASP A 191 -13.25 28.72 16.41
C ASP A 191 -13.54 29.52 15.13
N MET A 192 -14.61 29.21 14.40
CA MET A 192 -14.93 29.86 13.13
C MET A 192 -15.82 31.09 13.33
N GLU A 193 -15.43 32.22 12.71
CA GLU A 193 -16.23 33.43 12.72
C GLU A 193 -17.41 33.29 11.74
N HIS A 194 -18.62 33.12 12.28
CA HIS A 194 -19.85 33.20 11.48
C HIS A 194 -20.49 34.58 11.63
N ASN A 195 -20.65 35.28 10.51
CA ASN A 195 -21.34 36.56 10.42
C ASN A 195 -22.82 36.37 10.02
N LYS A 196 -23.61 37.44 10.06
CA LYS A 196 -25.02 37.41 9.58
C LYS A 196 -25.14 37.06 8.09
N GLN A 197 -24.05 37.10 7.33
CA GLN A 197 -24.02 36.73 5.91
C GLN A 197 -24.08 35.21 5.74
N ALA A 198 -23.52 34.42 6.66
CA ALA A 198 -23.58 32.95 6.62
C ALA A 198 -25.01 32.38 6.54
N ILE A 199 -25.98 33.01 7.21
CA ILE A 199 -27.41 32.60 7.13
C ILE A 199 -27.96 32.83 5.71
N LYS A 200 -27.60 33.96 5.07
CA LYS A 200 -28.02 34.26 3.70
C LYS A 200 -27.35 33.35 2.69
N ASP A 201 -26.07 33.04 2.91
CA ASP A 201 -25.32 32.11 2.07
C ASP A 201 -25.92 30.71 2.17
N PHE A 202 -26.34 30.28 3.36
CA PHE A 202 -27.09 29.03 3.56
C PHE A 202 -28.44 29.00 2.85
N ILE A 203 -29.20 30.08 2.93
CA ILE A 203 -30.48 30.19 2.22
C ILE A 203 -30.26 30.12 0.70
N THR A 204 -29.23 30.81 0.19
CA THR A 204 -28.88 30.82 -1.24
C THR A 204 -28.45 29.43 -1.70
N TYR A 205 -27.52 28.81 -0.97
CA TYR A 205 -27.07 27.45 -1.21
C TYR A 205 -28.23 26.45 -1.23
N SER A 206 -29.15 26.55 -0.26
CA SER A 206 -30.32 25.69 -0.15
C SER A 206 -31.28 25.84 -1.32
N ARG A 207 -31.40 27.06 -1.88
CA ARG A 207 -32.22 27.34 -3.08
C ARG A 207 -31.55 26.83 -4.35
N ASP A 208 -30.24 27.01 -4.49
CA ASP A 208 -29.49 26.64 -5.69
C ASP A 208 -29.35 25.11 -5.84
N HIS A 209 -29.26 24.39 -4.71
CA HIS A 209 -29.05 22.94 -4.67
C HIS A 209 -30.30 22.14 -4.27
N ASP A 210 -31.45 22.80 -4.09
CA ASP A 210 -32.74 22.19 -3.68
C ASP A 210 -32.63 21.29 -2.43
N CYS A 211 -31.79 21.69 -1.47
CA CYS A 211 -31.47 20.91 -0.26
C CYS A 211 -32.56 20.95 0.81
N LEU A 212 -33.37 22.00 0.83
CA LEU A 212 -34.47 22.21 1.77
C LEU A 212 -35.76 22.45 1.00
N SER A 213 -36.88 21.94 1.50
CA SER A 213 -38.17 22.23 0.88
C SER A 213 -38.45 23.74 0.86
N PRO A 214 -38.96 24.34 -0.24
CA PRO A 214 -39.15 25.79 -0.37
C PRO A 214 -39.96 26.43 0.76
N LYS A 215 -41.00 25.73 1.24
CA LYS A 215 -41.82 26.16 2.38
C LYS A 215 -41.02 26.34 3.69
N TYR A 216 -39.97 25.54 3.87
CA TYR A 216 -39.12 25.62 5.06
C TYR A 216 -38.05 26.70 4.89
N ILE A 217 -37.52 26.90 3.68
CA ILE A 217 -36.57 27.98 3.40
C ILE A 217 -37.18 29.35 3.74
N ASP A 218 -38.39 29.62 3.26
CA ASP A 218 -39.06 30.92 3.48
C ASP A 218 -39.43 31.14 4.95
N ARG A 219 -39.74 30.06 5.68
CA ARG A 219 -40.00 30.13 7.12
C ARG A 219 -38.71 30.34 7.91
N PHE A 220 -37.65 29.61 7.56
CA PHE A 220 -36.34 29.73 8.20
C PHE A 220 -35.78 31.14 8.03
N GLU A 221 -35.86 31.71 6.82
CA GLU A 221 -35.40 33.08 6.53
C GLU A 221 -36.11 34.15 7.41
N LYS A 222 -37.41 33.97 7.68
CA LYS A 222 -38.20 34.92 8.48
C LYS A 222 -38.07 34.71 9.99
N GLU A 223 -38.08 33.45 10.43
CA GLU A 223 -38.30 33.10 11.83
C GLU A 223 -37.03 32.67 12.57
N TYR A 224 -35.91 32.35 11.89
CA TYR A 224 -34.69 31.85 12.53
C TYR A 224 -34.19 32.73 13.67
N SER A 225 -34.16 34.06 13.47
CA SER A 225 -33.70 35.01 14.49
C SER A 225 -34.63 35.16 15.70
N SER A 226 -35.87 34.67 15.60
CA SER A 226 -36.90 34.81 16.64
C SER A 226 -37.13 33.53 17.47
N GLN A 227 -36.56 32.40 17.02
CA GLN A 227 -36.73 31.08 17.62
C GLN A 227 -35.40 30.53 18.10
N LEU A 228 -35.43 29.55 19.02
CA LEU A 228 -34.23 28.87 19.50
C LEU A 228 -33.65 27.95 18.41
N SER A 229 -32.34 27.83 18.34
CA SER A 229 -31.65 26.96 17.37
C SER A 229 -31.92 25.48 17.69
N ILE A 230 -32.03 25.13 18.98
CA ILE A 230 -32.47 23.80 19.42
C ILE A 230 -33.90 23.48 18.93
N TRP A 231 -34.79 24.49 18.90
CA TRP A 231 -36.13 24.30 18.34
C TRP A 231 -36.04 23.96 16.86
N TRP A 232 -35.23 24.66 16.08
CA TRP A 232 -35.00 24.34 14.65
C TRP A 232 -34.35 22.97 14.43
N TYR A 233 -33.49 22.52 15.35
CA TYR A 233 -32.87 21.20 15.29
C TYR A 233 -33.90 20.07 15.53
N THR A 234 -34.85 20.30 16.43
CA THR A 234 -35.91 19.32 16.78
C THR A 234 -37.16 19.46 15.92
N PHE A 235 -37.32 20.58 15.19
CA PHE A 235 -38.41 20.85 14.28
C PHE A 235 -38.38 19.87 13.11
N PRO A 236 -39.52 19.19 12.77
CA PRO A 236 -39.59 18.24 11.67
C PRO A 236 -39.41 18.94 10.31
N SER A 237 -38.15 19.11 9.95
CA SER A 237 -37.65 19.76 8.73
C SER A 237 -36.43 19.03 8.19
N ASP A 238 -36.03 19.40 6.98
CA ASP A 238 -34.88 18.83 6.28
C ASP A 238 -33.53 19.20 6.95
N ILE A 239 -33.50 20.18 7.87
CA ILE A 239 -32.29 20.68 8.54
C ILE A 239 -31.59 19.57 9.34
N TYR A 240 -32.34 18.79 10.11
CA TYR A 240 -31.79 17.67 10.88
C TYR A 240 -31.14 16.63 9.94
N SER A 241 -31.82 16.29 8.84
CA SER A 241 -31.35 15.29 7.87
C SER A 241 -30.07 15.78 7.17
N MET A 242 -30.09 17.01 6.66
CA MET A 242 -28.96 17.63 5.97
C MET A 242 -27.71 17.70 6.85
N LEU A 243 -27.90 18.12 8.10
CA LEU A 243 -26.80 18.24 9.04
C LEU A 243 -26.17 16.88 9.37
N ASN A 244 -27.00 15.89 9.70
CA ASN A 244 -26.50 14.55 10.02
C ASN A 244 -25.84 13.89 8.80
N TYR A 245 -26.38 14.12 7.59
CA TYR A 245 -25.77 13.67 6.35
C TYR A 245 -24.40 14.32 6.14
N GLY A 246 -24.28 15.64 6.29
CA GLY A 246 -23.03 16.38 6.14
C GLY A 246 -21.95 15.92 7.12
N LEU A 247 -22.31 15.71 8.39
CA LEU A 247 -21.39 15.21 9.43
C LEU A 247 -20.97 13.75 9.17
N ARG A 248 -21.91 12.89 8.76
CA ARG A 248 -21.64 11.47 8.48
C ARG A 248 -20.75 11.30 7.25
N THR A 249 -21.03 12.02 6.18
CA THR A 249 -20.31 11.90 4.90
C THR A 249 -19.09 12.82 4.82
N MET A 250 -18.87 13.71 5.80
CA MET A 250 -17.86 14.78 5.77
C MET A 250 -17.98 15.63 4.49
N ASN A 251 -19.21 15.94 4.06
CA ASN A 251 -19.46 16.77 2.89
C ASN A 251 -19.04 18.21 3.20
N ALA A 252 -18.00 18.70 2.50
CA ALA A 252 -17.38 20.00 2.77
C ALA A 252 -18.36 21.16 2.60
N ASP A 253 -19.18 21.16 1.56
CA ASP A 253 -20.13 22.24 1.27
C ASP A 253 -21.19 22.37 2.35
N ILE A 254 -21.81 21.26 2.77
CA ILE A 254 -22.81 21.25 3.84
C ILE A 254 -22.19 21.70 5.16
N ILE A 255 -21.00 21.21 5.48
CA ILE A 255 -20.24 21.55 6.68
C ILE A 255 -19.91 23.05 6.73
N ILE A 256 -19.42 23.61 5.62
CA ILE A 256 -19.08 25.03 5.49
C ILE A 256 -20.33 25.87 5.70
N THR A 257 -21.40 25.48 5.00
CA THR A 257 -22.63 26.28 4.91
C THR A 257 -23.45 26.21 6.20
N MET A 258 -23.51 25.06 6.87
CA MET A 258 -24.25 24.86 8.12
C MET A 258 -23.44 25.09 9.39
N GLY A 259 -22.16 25.48 9.27
CA GLY A 259 -21.27 25.67 10.43
C GLY A 259 -21.83 26.63 11.48
N PHE A 260 -22.48 27.71 11.06
CA PHE A 260 -23.12 28.67 11.98
C PHE A 260 -24.22 28.02 12.82
N PHE A 261 -25.04 27.16 12.21
CA PHE A 261 -26.15 26.50 12.86
C PHE A 261 -25.65 25.48 13.90
N LEU A 262 -24.59 24.73 13.56
CA LEU A 262 -23.91 23.81 14.49
C LEU A 262 -23.40 24.52 15.74
N ARG A 263 -22.74 25.68 15.55
CA ARG A 263 -22.27 26.51 16.65
C ARG A 263 -23.44 27.00 17.50
N ASP A 264 -24.48 27.58 16.90
CA ASP A 264 -25.60 28.17 17.63
C ASP A 264 -26.36 27.10 18.46
N VAL A 265 -26.56 25.88 17.93
CA VAL A 265 -27.14 24.75 18.67
C VAL A 265 -26.24 24.33 19.83
N HIS A 266 -24.93 24.22 19.60
CA HIS A 266 -23.97 23.85 20.65
C HIS A 266 -23.94 24.86 21.79
N GLU A 267 -23.86 26.17 21.47
CA GLU A 267 -23.82 27.25 22.45
C GLU A 267 -25.09 27.28 23.30
N GLN A 268 -26.27 27.05 22.70
CA GLN A 268 -27.52 26.97 23.45
C GLN A 268 -27.53 25.78 24.42
N ILE A 269 -27.09 24.59 23.97
CA ILE A 269 -26.96 23.42 24.86
C ILE A 269 -26.01 23.76 26.02
N GLN A 270 -24.89 24.41 25.76
CA GLN A 270 -23.91 24.79 26.78
C GLN A 270 -24.48 25.81 27.78
N GLN A 271 -25.20 26.83 27.31
CA GLN A 271 -25.85 27.82 28.18
C GLN A 271 -26.89 27.16 29.09
N LEU A 272 -27.74 26.29 28.53
CA LEU A 272 -28.74 25.55 29.29
C LEU A 272 -28.10 24.59 30.29
N TYR A 273 -27.06 23.87 29.88
CA TYR A 273 -26.28 23.02 30.77
C TYR A 273 -25.79 23.80 32.00
N GLN A 274 -25.20 24.98 31.80
CA GLN A 274 -24.73 25.83 32.90
C GLN A 274 -25.85 26.30 33.84
N GLN A 275 -27.05 26.53 33.32
CA GLN A 275 -28.23 26.90 34.12
C GLN A 275 -28.78 25.70 34.90
N GLN A 276 -28.76 24.51 34.31
CA GLN A 276 -29.41 23.31 34.84
C GLN A 276 -28.49 22.45 35.72
N VAL A 277 -27.15 22.55 35.58
CA VAL A 277 -26.18 21.67 36.28
C VAL A 277 -26.38 21.65 37.80
N ASN A 278 -26.76 22.77 38.41
CA ASN A 278 -27.02 22.88 39.84
C ASN A 278 -28.33 22.21 40.26
N SER A 279 -29.33 22.16 39.36
CA SER A 279 -30.65 21.57 39.58
C SER A 279 -30.63 20.04 39.58
N TYR A 280 -29.66 19.41 38.90
CA TYR A 280 -29.47 17.95 38.93
C TYR A 280 -28.89 17.41 40.25
N GLY A 281 -28.56 18.28 41.22
CA GLY A 281 -28.25 17.88 42.60
C GLY A 281 -27.01 17.00 42.79
N ARG A 282 -26.02 17.05 41.88
CA ARG A 282 -24.82 16.18 41.86
C ARG A 282 -25.12 14.67 41.85
N LYS A 283 -26.36 14.24 41.60
CA LYS A 283 -26.73 12.83 41.55
C LYS A 283 -26.73 12.37 40.10
N SER A 284 -26.06 11.25 39.83
CA SER A 284 -26.10 10.62 38.52
C SER A 284 -27.53 10.19 38.16
N PHE A 285 -27.87 10.23 36.87
CA PHE A 285 -29.16 9.80 36.36
C PHE A 285 -28.97 8.90 35.12
N VAL A 286 -30.05 8.28 34.66
CA VAL A 286 -30.04 7.38 33.49
C VAL A 286 -30.80 8.02 32.34
N ALA A 287 -30.19 8.02 31.16
CA ALA A 287 -30.83 8.36 29.90
C ALA A 287 -30.93 7.12 29.00
N TYR A 288 -31.99 7.05 28.19
CA TYR A 288 -32.27 5.94 27.31
C TYR A 288 -32.28 6.40 25.85
N ARG A 289 -31.84 5.52 24.95
CA ARG A 289 -31.99 5.69 23.51
C ARG A 289 -32.20 4.35 22.84
N GLY A 290 -33.21 4.25 21.99
CA GLY A 290 -33.40 3.09 21.13
C GLY A 290 -33.18 3.42 19.67
N GLN A 291 -32.53 2.52 18.94
CA GLN A 291 -32.33 2.64 17.48
C GLN A 291 -31.95 1.28 16.87
N GLY A 292 -31.97 1.20 15.55
CA GLY A 292 -31.35 0.11 14.80
C GLY A 292 -29.86 0.33 14.58
N LEU A 293 -29.12 -0.78 14.51
CA LEU A 293 -27.75 -0.84 14.00
C LEU A 293 -27.68 -1.83 12.86
N MET A 294 -26.87 -1.56 11.83
CA MET A 294 -26.52 -2.59 10.85
C MET A 294 -25.80 -3.74 11.55
N LYS A 295 -26.00 -4.97 11.07
CA LYS A 295 -25.32 -6.16 11.62
C LYS A 295 -23.79 -5.99 11.67
N SER A 296 -23.20 -5.39 10.64
CA SER A 296 -21.77 -5.11 10.56
C SER A 296 -21.26 -4.17 11.66
N ASP A 297 -22.01 -3.11 11.99
CA ASP A 297 -21.64 -2.19 13.07
C ASP A 297 -21.93 -2.79 14.45
N PHE A 298 -22.95 -3.64 14.55
CA PHE A 298 -23.20 -4.40 15.78
C PHE A 298 -22.05 -5.38 16.08
N GLU A 299 -21.48 -6.05 15.07
CA GLU A 299 -20.28 -6.89 15.24
C GLU A 299 -19.08 -6.09 15.74
N LYS A 300 -18.93 -4.83 15.32
CA LYS A 300 -17.90 -3.92 15.86
C LYS A 300 -18.18 -3.62 17.33
N LEU A 301 -19.42 -3.20 17.66
CA LEU A 301 -19.84 -2.89 19.03
C LEU A 301 -19.60 -4.08 19.98
N GLN A 302 -19.86 -5.31 19.54
CA GLN A 302 -19.59 -6.52 20.34
C GLN A 302 -18.11 -6.69 20.70
N LYS A 303 -17.19 -6.29 19.81
CA LYS A 303 -15.74 -6.32 20.05
C LYS A 303 -15.26 -5.17 20.94
N THR A 304 -16.08 -4.14 21.15
CA THR A 304 -15.78 -2.93 21.92
C THR A 304 -16.07 -3.07 23.41
N ASN A 305 -16.34 -4.28 23.92
CA ASN A 305 -16.64 -4.48 25.34
C ASN A 305 -15.49 -3.96 26.24
N GLY A 306 -15.80 -3.04 27.15
CA GLY A 306 -14.84 -2.31 28.00
C GLY A 306 -13.98 -1.24 27.28
N GLY A 307 -14.19 -1.06 25.98
CA GLY A 307 -13.61 -0.01 25.14
C GLY A 307 -14.45 1.27 25.10
N LEU A 308 -14.19 2.14 24.12
CA LEU A 308 -14.87 3.43 23.95
C LEU A 308 -15.78 3.44 22.73
N MET A 309 -16.91 4.14 22.84
CA MET A 309 -17.87 4.37 21.76
C MET A 309 -18.23 5.86 21.73
N SER A 310 -18.26 6.48 20.55
CA SER A 310 -18.70 7.86 20.38
C SER A 310 -19.95 7.95 19.51
N PHE A 311 -20.86 8.86 19.86
CA PHE A 311 -21.89 9.36 18.96
C PHE A 311 -21.38 10.64 18.30
N ASN A 312 -21.25 10.62 16.98
CA ASN A 312 -20.54 11.67 16.25
C ASN A 312 -21.44 12.89 15.91
N ASN A 313 -22.73 12.83 16.25
CA ASN A 313 -23.71 13.91 16.07
C ASN A 313 -24.28 14.39 17.42
N PHE A 314 -25.14 15.40 17.43
CA PHE A 314 -25.93 15.73 18.62
C PHE A 314 -26.81 14.53 18.99
N LEU A 315 -26.75 14.13 20.25
CA LEU A 315 -27.34 12.89 20.71
C LEU A 315 -28.62 13.21 21.49
N SER A 316 -29.77 12.95 20.87
CA SER A 316 -31.08 13.02 21.50
C SER A 316 -31.37 11.72 22.27
N THR A 317 -31.84 11.86 23.51
CA THR A 317 -32.15 10.77 24.44
C THR A 317 -33.40 11.11 25.25
N SER A 318 -33.99 10.10 25.90
CA SER A 318 -35.15 10.29 26.77
C SER A 318 -34.90 9.73 28.16
N THR A 319 -35.49 10.34 29.19
CA THR A 319 -35.56 9.74 30.54
C THR A 319 -36.57 8.60 30.62
N ASN A 320 -37.46 8.47 29.63
CA ASN A 320 -38.46 7.42 29.55
C ASN A 320 -37.95 6.20 28.78
N LYS A 321 -37.75 5.10 29.50
CA LYS A 321 -37.30 3.82 28.95
C LYS A 321 -38.24 3.25 27.88
N GLU A 322 -39.56 3.37 28.06
CA GLU A 322 -40.54 2.73 27.16
C GLU A 322 -40.56 3.40 25.79
N VAL A 323 -40.40 4.73 25.74
CA VAL A 323 -40.29 5.48 24.48
C VAL A 323 -39.07 4.98 23.69
N SER A 324 -37.92 4.88 24.33
CA SER A 324 -36.69 4.38 23.70
C SER A 324 -36.82 2.91 23.30
N LEU A 325 -37.41 2.06 24.13
CA LEU A 325 -37.61 0.65 23.81
C LEU A 325 -38.53 0.45 22.59
N GLY A 326 -39.50 1.33 22.38
CA GLY A 326 -40.34 1.36 21.18
C GLY A 326 -39.51 1.48 19.89
N PHE A 327 -38.56 2.42 19.85
CA PHE A 327 -37.68 2.60 18.70
C PHE A 327 -36.75 1.39 18.46
N ALA A 328 -36.19 0.82 19.53
CA ALA A 328 -35.33 -0.38 19.41
C ALA A 328 -36.10 -1.59 18.89
N ARG A 329 -37.35 -1.81 19.36
CA ARG A 329 -38.23 -2.88 18.87
C ARG A 329 -38.67 -2.67 17.42
N CYS A 330 -38.93 -1.43 17.02
CA CYS A 330 -39.26 -1.12 15.64
C CYS A 330 -38.11 -1.55 14.70
N ALA A 331 -36.88 -1.21 15.06
CA ALA A 331 -35.70 -1.59 14.28
C ALA A 331 -35.42 -3.10 14.28
N SER A 332 -35.66 -3.83 15.38
CA SER A 332 -35.44 -5.28 15.44
C SER A 332 -36.40 -6.10 14.57
N THR A 333 -37.35 -5.47 13.88
CA THR A 333 -38.23 -6.17 12.93
C THR A 333 -37.68 -6.18 11.50
N LYS A 334 -36.60 -5.44 11.22
CA LYS A 334 -36.03 -5.35 9.87
C LYS A 334 -34.92 -6.41 9.70
N PRO A 335 -34.85 -7.10 8.54
CA PRO A 335 -33.99 -8.26 8.35
C PRO A 335 -32.48 -7.98 8.49
N ASP A 336 -32.03 -6.76 8.22
CA ASP A 336 -30.60 -6.38 8.21
C ASP A 336 -30.17 -5.46 9.36
N THR A 337 -31.06 -5.20 10.32
CA THR A 337 -30.74 -4.39 11.50
C THR A 337 -30.95 -5.13 12.80
N VAL A 338 -30.12 -4.79 13.79
CA VAL A 338 -30.26 -5.23 15.17
C VAL A 338 -30.81 -4.04 15.96
N GLY A 339 -31.92 -4.25 16.67
CA GLY A 339 -32.49 -3.25 17.57
C GLY A 339 -31.66 -3.15 18.85
N ILE A 340 -31.26 -1.93 19.21
CA ILE A 340 -30.43 -1.66 20.39
C ILE A 340 -31.12 -0.68 21.31
N LEU A 341 -31.25 -1.05 22.58
CA LEU A 341 -31.58 -0.15 23.68
C LEU A 341 -30.30 0.22 24.43
N PHE A 342 -29.84 1.45 24.23
CA PHE A 342 -28.76 2.04 25.02
C PHE A 342 -29.29 2.53 26.36
N ILE A 343 -28.62 2.14 27.44
CA ILE A 343 -28.86 2.61 28.80
C ILE A 343 -27.62 3.37 29.25
N MET A 344 -27.73 4.70 29.32
CA MET A 344 -26.60 5.59 29.53
C MET A 344 -26.61 6.13 30.96
N SER A 345 -25.56 5.83 31.71
CA SER A 345 -25.33 6.39 33.04
C SER A 345 -24.63 7.74 32.92
N ILE A 346 -25.29 8.80 33.37
CA ILE A 346 -24.85 10.19 33.21
C ILE A 346 -24.41 10.76 34.56
N ASP A 347 -23.16 11.21 34.64
CA ASP A 347 -22.67 12.03 35.74
C ASP A 347 -22.70 13.52 35.35
N PRO A 348 -23.59 14.35 35.94
CA PRO A 348 -23.69 15.76 35.61
C PRO A 348 -22.43 16.56 35.98
N CYS A 349 -21.52 16.02 36.81
CA CYS A 349 -20.29 16.69 37.22
C CYS A 349 -19.24 16.76 36.09
N VAL A 350 -19.40 15.97 35.02
CA VAL A 350 -18.51 15.95 33.85
C VAL A 350 -18.71 17.20 33.00
N LYS A 351 -17.89 18.24 33.24
CA LYS A 351 -18.06 19.56 32.58
C LYS A 351 -17.70 19.59 31.10
N SER A 352 -16.91 18.63 30.61
CA SER A 352 -16.43 18.61 29.22
C SER A 352 -17.52 18.18 28.22
N VAL A 353 -18.62 17.61 28.69
CA VAL A 353 -19.72 17.12 27.85
C VAL A 353 -21.02 17.86 28.22
N PRO A 354 -21.32 19.00 27.59
CA PRO A 354 -22.56 19.72 27.86
C PRO A 354 -23.77 18.98 27.29
N PHE A 355 -24.83 18.94 28.09
CA PHE A 355 -26.15 18.41 27.72
C PHE A 355 -27.25 19.28 28.33
N ALA A 356 -28.43 19.27 27.73
CA ALA A 356 -29.56 20.06 28.22
C ALA A 356 -30.84 19.22 28.24
N SER A 357 -31.61 19.36 29.32
CA SER A 357 -33.01 18.95 29.35
C SER A 357 -33.83 20.01 28.63
N LEU A 358 -34.67 19.60 27.69
CA LEU A 358 -35.31 20.50 26.74
C LEU A 358 -36.71 20.98 27.14
N ASN A 359 -37.25 20.63 28.32
CA ASN A 359 -38.60 20.97 28.82
C ASN A 359 -39.25 22.19 28.15
N ASP A 360 -40.21 21.95 27.23
CA ASP A 360 -40.97 22.95 26.45
C ASP A 360 -40.19 23.84 25.45
N MET A 361 -38.89 23.59 25.22
CA MET A 361 -38.05 24.29 24.25
C MET A 361 -37.79 23.51 22.96
N SER A 362 -38.03 22.19 22.95
CA SER A 362 -38.04 21.42 21.72
C SER A 362 -39.37 21.62 20.98
N TYR A 363 -39.43 21.16 19.74
CA TYR A 363 -40.71 21.09 19.02
C TYR A 363 -41.71 20.12 19.69
N PHE A 364 -41.23 19.15 20.45
CA PHE A 364 -42.04 18.13 21.13
C PHE A 364 -42.29 18.54 22.58
N THR A 365 -43.42 19.18 22.85
CA THR A 365 -43.76 19.75 24.17
C THR A 365 -44.15 18.71 25.24
N GLU A 366 -44.26 17.43 24.89
CA GLU A 366 -44.69 16.36 25.81
C GLU A 366 -43.59 15.32 26.11
N GLU A 367 -42.36 15.51 25.61
CA GLU A 367 -41.26 14.57 25.79
C GLU A 367 -40.19 15.12 26.77
N ASP A 368 -39.82 14.31 27.76
CA ASP A 368 -38.67 14.55 28.64
C ASP A 368 -37.36 14.24 27.88
N GLU A 369 -37.02 15.09 26.91
CA GLU A 369 -35.84 14.96 26.05
C GLU A 369 -34.59 15.54 26.70
N ILE A 370 -33.49 14.78 26.61
CA ILE A 370 -32.14 15.23 26.97
C ILE A 370 -31.30 15.21 25.70
N LEU A 371 -30.80 16.39 25.32
CA LEU A 371 -29.98 16.59 24.14
C LEU A 371 -28.52 16.83 24.56
N PHE A 372 -27.64 15.96 24.10
CA PHE A 372 -26.19 16.10 24.28
C PHE A 372 -25.56 16.81 23.08
N SER A 373 -24.49 17.56 23.36
CA SER A 373 -23.62 18.10 22.32
C SER A 373 -23.05 17.00 21.40
N MET A 374 -22.65 17.41 20.19
CA MET A 374 -21.85 16.57 19.27
C MET A 374 -20.64 15.95 19.95
N HIS A 375 -20.30 14.74 19.48
CA HIS A 375 -19.17 13.94 19.94
C HIS A 375 -19.25 13.60 21.43
N THR A 376 -20.34 12.92 21.81
CA THR A 376 -20.46 12.39 23.17
C THR A 376 -19.84 11.00 23.22
N VAL A 377 -18.91 10.79 24.16
CA VAL A 377 -18.16 9.55 24.31
C VAL A 377 -18.65 8.77 25.53
N PHE A 378 -18.81 7.47 25.34
CA PHE A 378 -19.21 6.51 26.36
C PHE A 378 -18.22 5.35 26.44
N ARG A 379 -18.06 4.80 27.63
CA ARG A 379 -17.43 3.50 27.84
C ARG A 379 -18.50 2.41 27.76
N VAL A 380 -18.23 1.38 26.96
CA VAL A 380 -19.15 0.24 26.76
C VAL A 380 -18.95 -0.76 27.89
N ASN A 381 -20.01 -1.04 28.68
CA ASN A 381 -19.91 -1.88 29.87
C ASN A 381 -20.40 -3.31 29.65
N THR A 382 -21.71 -3.50 29.46
CA THR A 382 -22.28 -4.84 29.24
C THR A 382 -23.27 -4.83 28.08
N ILE A 383 -23.26 -5.90 27.30
CA ILE A 383 -24.19 -6.13 26.18
C ILE A 383 -25.01 -7.38 26.53
N LYS A 384 -26.34 -7.24 26.60
CA LYS A 384 -27.28 -8.30 26.98
C LYS A 384 -28.32 -8.50 25.90
N ILE A 385 -28.66 -9.75 25.61
CA ILE A 385 -29.75 -10.10 24.70
C ILE A 385 -31.09 -9.93 25.43
N MET A 386 -32.09 -9.34 24.77
CA MET A 386 -33.42 -9.09 25.33
C MET A 386 -34.52 -9.98 24.74
N ASP A 387 -34.30 -10.58 23.57
CA ASP A 387 -35.27 -11.40 22.86
C ASP A 387 -34.72 -12.79 22.49
N ASN A 388 -35.61 -13.72 22.13
CA ASN A 388 -35.22 -15.10 21.80
C ASN A 388 -34.63 -15.23 20.38
N GLU A 389 -34.84 -14.23 19.52
CA GLU A 389 -34.37 -14.20 18.13
C GLU A 389 -33.01 -13.50 17.96
N ASN A 390 -32.40 -13.04 19.07
CA ASN A 390 -31.15 -12.29 19.12
C ASN A 390 -31.16 -11.00 18.27
N GLN A 391 -32.32 -10.40 18.01
CA GLN A 391 -32.43 -9.17 17.22
C GLN A 391 -32.62 -7.92 18.09
N LEU A 392 -32.83 -8.06 19.40
CA LEU A 392 -32.98 -6.95 20.34
C LEU A 392 -31.98 -7.08 21.49
N HIS A 393 -31.14 -6.06 21.67
CA HIS A 393 -30.09 -6.05 22.69
C HIS A 393 -30.14 -4.80 23.56
N GLN A 394 -29.73 -4.96 24.81
CA GLN A 394 -29.49 -3.89 25.76
C GLN A 394 -28.00 -3.64 25.89
N VAL A 395 -27.57 -2.39 25.78
CA VAL A 395 -26.17 -1.98 25.89
C VAL A 395 -26.04 -0.95 26.99
N GLU A 396 -25.28 -1.29 28.04
CA GLU A 396 -24.99 -0.38 29.15
C GLU A 396 -23.79 0.50 28.80
N LEU A 397 -23.99 1.81 28.86
CA LEU A 397 -23.02 2.85 28.55
C LEU A 397 -22.77 3.73 29.76
N GLN A 398 -21.52 4.12 29.99
CA GLN A 398 -21.13 5.08 31.01
C GLN A 398 -20.53 6.32 30.37
N LEU A 399 -21.06 7.50 30.68
CA LEU A 399 -20.53 8.75 30.16
C LEU A 399 -19.07 8.92 30.61
N THR A 400 -18.20 9.30 29.68
CA THR A 400 -16.78 9.55 29.94
C THR A 400 -16.33 10.91 29.41
N SER A 401 -15.13 11.34 29.81
CA SER A 401 -14.55 12.67 29.58
C SER A 401 -13.05 12.62 29.35
N ASP A 402 -12.42 13.79 29.18
CA ASP A 402 -10.96 13.94 29.16
C ASP A 402 -10.27 13.51 30.48
N ASP A 403 -11.02 13.16 31.54
CA ASP A 403 -10.46 12.55 32.75
C ASP A 403 -10.04 11.08 32.50
N ASP A 404 -10.51 10.49 31.41
CA ASP A 404 -10.04 9.21 30.90
C ASP A 404 -8.64 9.38 30.27
N GLN A 405 -7.63 8.79 30.91
CA GLN A 405 -6.23 8.92 30.48
C GLN A 405 -6.00 8.47 29.03
N GLN A 406 -6.76 7.48 28.55
CA GLN A 406 -6.62 6.94 27.20
C GLN A 406 -7.22 7.92 26.18
N LEU A 407 -8.40 8.46 26.46
CA LEU A 407 -9.04 9.48 25.63
C LEU A 407 -8.19 10.76 25.57
N ARG A 408 -7.67 11.24 26.71
CA ARG A 408 -6.85 12.45 26.76
C ARG A 408 -5.57 12.36 25.92
N THR A 409 -4.90 11.21 25.97
CA THR A 409 -3.68 10.96 25.19
C THR A 409 -3.97 11.03 23.68
N LEU A 410 -5.10 10.46 23.26
CA LEU A 410 -5.58 10.51 21.89
C LEU A 410 -5.93 11.96 21.48
N THR A 411 -6.70 12.67 22.31
CA THR A 411 -7.13 14.06 22.07
C THR A 411 -5.95 15.02 21.94
N ASP A 412 -4.98 14.98 22.86
CA ASP A 412 -3.83 15.90 22.86
C ASP A 412 -2.93 15.70 21.63
N ARG A 413 -2.77 14.46 21.17
CA ARG A 413 -2.00 14.14 19.96
C ARG A 413 -2.66 14.72 18.72
N ILE A 414 -3.96 14.47 18.51
CA ILE A 414 -4.62 14.91 17.28
C ILE A 414 -4.82 16.43 17.27
N ARG A 415 -5.06 17.08 18.42
CA ARG A 415 -5.06 18.56 18.52
C ARG A 415 -3.73 19.17 18.09
N LYS A 416 -2.60 18.55 18.47
CA LYS A 416 -1.26 18.99 18.04
C LYS A 416 -1.10 18.85 16.53
N GLU A 417 -1.56 17.75 15.95
CA GLU A 417 -1.45 17.43 14.52
C GLU A 417 -2.37 18.29 13.64
N ALA A 418 -3.55 18.66 14.14
CA ALA A 418 -4.53 19.54 13.48
C ALA A 418 -4.42 21.01 13.91
N SER A 419 -3.28 21.42 14.48
CA SER A 419 -3.06 22.80 14.91
C SER A 419 -3.05 23.78 13.71
N GLY A 420 -3.57 24.98 13.90
CA GLY A 420 -3.70 26.00 12.85
C GLY A 420 -4.22 27.32 13.42
N SER A 421 -4.00 28.42 12.71
CA SER A 421 -4.35 29.77 13.19
C SER A 421 -5.82 30.15 13.04
N THR A 422 -6.58 29.41 12.22
CA THR A 422 -8.02 29.58 12.02
C THR A 422 -8.68 28.21 11.93
N GLY A 423 -9.97 28.12 12.27
CA GLY A 423 -10.72 26.87 12.14
C GLY A 423 -10.65 26.27 10.73
N TRP A 424 -10.77 27.09 9.68
CA TRP A 424 -10.64 26.63 8.29
C TRP A 424 -9.30 25.96 7.97
N LYS A 425 -8.19 26.53 8.46
CA LYS A 425 -6.84 25.96 8.26
C LYS A 425 -6.68 24.63 9.01
N ARG A 426 -7.25 24.53 10.21
CA ARG A 426 -7.27 23.30 11.00
C ARG A 426 -8.07 22.21 10.28
N LEU A 427 -9.21 22.54 9.68
CA LEU A 427 -10.06 21.59 8.93
C LEU A 427 -9.34 21.01 7.72
N GLY A 428 -8.75 21.86 6.86
CA GLY A 428 -8.02 21.37 5.70
C GLY A 428 -6.83 20.48 6.07
N ARG A 429 -6.08 20.84 7.12
CA ARG A 429 -4.98 20.02 7.65
C ARG A 429 -5.47 18.68 8.17
N LEU A 430 -6.61 18.66 8.84
CA LEU A 430 -7.26 17.43 9.27
C LEU A 430 -7.57 16.57 8.04
N LEU A 431 -8.25 17.09 7.02
CA LEU A 431 -8.59 16.36 5.78
C LEU A 431 -7.35 15.73 5.09
N LEU A 432 -6.23 16.44 5.03
CA LEU A 432 -4.98 15.90 4.48
C LEU A 432 -4.40 14.77 5.32
N LYS A 433 -4.41 14.91 6.64
CA LYS A 433 -3.85 13.91 7.56
C LYS A 433 -4.61 12.60 7.54
N ILE A 434 -5.91 12.69 7.29
CA ILE A 434 -6.81 11.55 7.33
C ILE A 434 -6.90 10.84 5.97
N GLY A 435 -6.06 11.25 5.01
CA GLY A 435 -5.97 10.66 3.68
C GLY A 435 -7.19 10.94 2.79
N GLN A 436 -8.08 11.84 3.19
CA GLN A 436 -9.25 12.25 2.40
C GLN A 436 -8.85 13.27 1.33
N PHE A 437 -7.91 12.88 0.46
CA PHE A 437 -7.28 13.77 -0.52
C PHE A 437 -8.28 14.40 -1.49
N ASN A 438 -9.32 13.67 -1.89
CA ASN A 438 -10.38 14.21 -2.77
C ASN A 438 -11.17 15.33 -2.07
N LYS A 439 -11.64 15.08 -0.84
CA LYS A 439 -12.37 16.08 -0.04
C LYS A 439 -11.49 17.26 0.32
N ALA A 440 -10.22 17.01 0.67
CA ALA A 440 -9.25 18.07 0.92
C ALA A 440 -9.05 18.95 -0.32
N LYS A 441 -9.03 18.35 -1.52
CA LYS A 441 -8.93 19.09 -2.78
C LYS A 441 -10.12 20.02 -2.97
N GLU A 442 -11.34 19.46 -2.94
CA GLU A 442 -12.59 20.21 -3.06
C GLU A 442 -12.63 21.36 -2.05
N PHE A 443 -12.29 21.07 -0.79
CA PHE A 443 -12.24 22.05 0.27
C PHE A 443 -11.23 23.18 0.01
N TYR A 444 -9.99 22.86 -0.41
CA TYR A 444 -8.98 23.88 -0.69
C TYR A 444 -9.24 24.66 -1.97
N ASP A 445 -9.90 24.06 -2.98
CA ASP A 445 -10.33 24.76 -4.19
C ASP A 445 -11.37 25.85 -3.83
N VAL A 446 -12.37 25.52 -3.01
CA VAL A 446 -13.36 26.50 -2.51
C VAL A 446 -12.70 27.62 -1.69
N LEU A 447 -11.79 27.28 -0.77
CA LEU A 447 -11.08 28.30 0.02
C LEU A 447 -10.18 29.20 -0.83
N LEU A 448 -9.59 28.67 -1.89
CA LEU A 448 -8.75 29.42 -2.82
C LEU A 448 -9.57 30.44 -3.62
N GLU A 449 -10.80 30.11 -4.00
CA GLU A 449 -11.72 31.02 -4.69
C GLU A 449 -12.22 32.15 -3.78
N GLN A 450 -12.45 31.85 -2.50
CA GLN A 450 -13.02 32.80 -1.54
C GLN A 450 -11.99 33.75 -0.93
N THR A 451 -10.71 33.37 -0.86
CA THR A 451 -9.70 34.21 -0.19
C THR A 451 -9.16 35.31 -1.11
N SER A 452 -9.08 36.53 -0.58
CA SER A 452 -8.37 37.64 -1.22
C SER A 452 -6.93 37.81 -0.71
N ASP A 453 -6.53 37.10 0.34
CA ASP A 453 -5.21 37.21 0.97
C ASP A 453 -4.16 36.39 0.21
N GLU A 454 -3.14 37.05 -0.31
CA GLU A 454 -2.08 36.41 -1.10
C GLU A 454 -1.24 35.40 -0.30
N SER A 455 -1.01 35.63 1.00
CA SER A 455 -0.32 34.67 1.87
C SER A 455 -1.14 33.39 2.04
N GLU A 456 -2.46 33.53 2.17
CA GLU A 456 -3.37 32.38 2.26
C GLU A 456 -3.49 31.63 0.94
N LYS A 457 -3.62 32.34 -0.19
CA LYS A 457 -3.58 31.71 -1.53
C LYS A 457 -2.33 30.87 -1.71
N ALA A 458 -1.17 31.40 -1.32
CA ALA A 458 0.09 30.66 -1.42
C ALA A 458 0.16 29.42 -0.52
N LEU A 459 -0.56 29.42 0.61
CA LEU A 459 -0.70 28.25 1.47
C LEU A 459 -1.61 27.21 0.81
N TYR A 460 -2.78 27.62 0.31
CA TYR A 460 -3.75 26.72 -0.32
C TYR A 460 -3.21 26.08 -1.59
N TYR A 461 -2.49 26.85 -2.42
CA TYR A 461 -1.73 26.29 -3.54
C TYR A 461 -0.71 25.23 -3.09
N GLY A 462 0.00 25.46 -1.97
CA GLY A 462 0.88 24.46 -1.39
C GLY A 462 0.15 23.18 -0.94
N CYS A 463 -1.04 23.32 -0.35
CA CYS A 463 -1.87 22.19 0.05
C CYS A 463 -2.42 21.41 -1.16
N LEU A 464 -2.90 22.11 -2.20
CA LEU A 464 -3.37 21.49 -3.45
C LEU A 464 -2.22 20.77 -4.19
N GLY A 465 -1.02 21.36 -4.18
CA GLY A 465 0.19 20.71 -4.69
C GLY A 465 0.51 19.42 -3.93
N TYR A 466 0.34 19.41 -2.61
CA TYR A 466 0.53 18.22 -1.77
C TYR A 466 -0.51 17.13 -2.08
N VAL A 467 -1.79 17.51 -2.19
CA VAL A 467 -2.89 16.60 -2.55
C VAL A 467 -2.64 15.93 -3.90
N THR A 468 -2.40 16.73 -4.93
CA THR A 468 -2.20 16.22 -6.30
C THR A 468 -0.93 15.39 -6.44
N HIS A 469 0.13 15.74 -5.70
CA HIS A 469 1.34 14.92 -5.62
C HIS A 469 1.04 13.52 -5.07
N HIS A 470 0.27 13.42 -3.99
CA HIS A 470 -0.14 12.15 -3.40
C HIS A 470 -1.12 11.36 -4.27
N GLN A 471 -1.92 12.04 -5.11
CA GLN A 471 -2.76 11.40 -6.13
C GLN A 471 -1.97 10.90 -7.35
N GLY A 472 -0.67 11.21 -7.45
CA GLY A 472 0.19 10.80 -8.57
C GLY A 472 0.18 11.76 -9.78
N ASP A 473 -0.57 12.86 -9.72
CA ASP A 473 -0.59 13.89 -10.76
C ASP A 473 0.56 14.90 -10.53
N HIS A 474 1.77 14.49 -10.92
CA HIS A 474 2.99 15.26 -10.67
C HIS A 474 3.04 16.58 -11.45
N GLU A 475 2.45 16.65 -12.64
CA GLU A 475 2.41 17.88 -13.45
C GLU A 475 1.53 18.95 -12.79
N LYS A 476 0.32 18.58 -12.34
CA LYS A 476 -0.53 19.52 -11.58
C LYS A 476 0.09 19.90 -10.24
N ALA A 477 0.76 18.95 -9.58
CA ALA A 477 1.44 19.24 -8.32
C ALA A 477 2.51 20.32 -8.49
N ILE A 478 3.34 20.23 -9.52
CA ILE A 478 4.34 21.25 -9.86
C ILE A 478 3.65 22.58 -10.13
N TRP A 479 2.59 22.58 -10.96
CA TRP A 479 1.87 23.80 -11.29
C TRP A 479 1.36 24.52 -10.02
N TYR A 480 0.68 23.80 -9.13
CA TYR A 480 0.18 24.37 -7.87
C TYR A 480 1.32 24.88 -6.98
N TYR A 481 2.41 24.11 -6.81
CA TYR A 481 3.54 24.56 -6.02
C TYR A 481 4.24 25.79 -6.62
N GLU A 482 4.34 25.89 -7.94
CA GLU A 482 4.89 27.04 -8.63
C GLU A 482 4.01 28.29 -8.45
N GLN A 483 2.69 28.17 -8.55
CA GLN A 483 1.78 29.30 -8.26
C GLN A 483 1.98 29.81 -6.82
N GLY A 484 2.02 28.91 -5.84
CA GLY A 484 2.26 29.28 -4.45
C GLY A 484 3.65 29.90 -4.21
N LEU A 485 4.68 29.39 -4.91
CA LEU A 485 6.03 29.92 -4.85
C LEU A 485 6.12 31.34 -5.44
N GLU A 486 5.49 31.59 -6.59
CA GLU A 486 5.50 32.91 -7.24
C GLU A 486 4.82 33.98 -6.38
N ILE A 487 3.75 33.63 -5.68
CA ILE A 487 3.13 34.53 -4.71
C ILE A 487 4.08 34.80 -3.54
N ARG A 488 4.68 33.76 -2.95
CA ARG A 488 5.64 33.90 -1.84
C ARG A 488 6.85 34.75 -2.21
N LYS A 489 7.37 34.65 -3.43
CA LYS A 489 8.48 35.49 -3.90
C LYS A 489 8.13 36.98 -3.94
N LYS A 490 6.86 37.30 -4.23
CA LYS A 490 6.37 38.68 -4.27
C LYS A 490 6.07 39.25 -2.88
N THR A 491 5.62 38.40 -1.96
CA THR A 491 5.12 38.82 -0.64
C THR A 491 6.13 38.69 0.49
N LEU A 492 7.14 37.81 0.35
CA LEU A 492 8.11 37.51 1.41
C LEU A 492 9.53 37.92 1.02
N PRO A 493 10.40 38.24 2.00
CA PRO A 493 11.83 38.42 1.76
C PRO A 493 12.47 37.20 1.11
N SER A 494 13.54 37.40 0.34
CA SER A 494 14.23 36.34 -0.41
C SER A 494 14.81 35.21 0.45
N ASN A 495 15.03 35.46 1.74
CA ASN A 495 15.53 34.49 2.72
C ASN A 495 14.44 33.91 3.63
N HIS A 496 13.15 34.09 3.31
CA HIS A 496 12.09 33.61 4.18
C HIS A 496 11.99 32.07 4.18
N PRO A 497 11.88 31.38 5.33
CA PRO A 497 11.84 29.91 5.41
C PRO A 497 10.72 29.24 4.58
N HIS A 498 9.60 29.92 4.38
CA HIS A 498 8.52 29.44 3.51
C HIS A 498 8.94 29.29 2.03
N LEU A 499 9.92 30.06 1.55
CA LEU A 499 10.48 29.89 0.21
C LEU A 499 11.29 28.59 0.13
N ALA A 500 12.10 28.31 1.16
CA ALA A 500 12.82 27.02 1.25
C ALA A 500 11.85 25.84 1.25
N THR A 501 10.75 25.93 2.02
CA THR A 501 9.70 24.89 2.03
C THR A 501 9.09 24.68 0.64
N SER A 502 8.77 25.77 -0.08
CA SER A 502 8.23 25.67 -1.45
C SER A 502 9.22 25.01 -2.41
N TYR A 503 10.50 25.40 -2.36
CA TYR A 503 11.53 24.77 -3.18
C TYR A 503 11.72 23.29 -2.83
N ASN A 504 11.68 22.91 -1.55
CA ASN A 504 11.77 21.52 -1.11
C ASN A 504 10.63 20.66 -1.65
N ASN A 505 9.40 21.17 -1.61
CA ASN A 505 8.23 20.46 -2.11
C ASN A 505 8.35 20.21 -3.61
N ILE A 506 8.73 21.24 -4.38
CA ILE A 506 8.96 21.12 -5.84
C ILE A 506 10.10 20.14 -6.12
N GLY A 507 11.20 20.23 -5.37
CA GLY A 507 12.31 19.28 -5.45
C GLY A 507 11.86 17.84 -5.25
N GLY A 508 11.01 17.59 -4.26
CA GLY A 508 10.41 16.27 -4.00
C GLY A 508 9.57 15.74 -5.16
N VAL A 509 8.78 16.60 -5.83
CA VAL A 509 8.03 16.17 -7.02
C VAL A 509 8.97 15.78 -8.16
N TYR A 510 10.02 16.56 -8.42
CA TYR A 510 11.01 16.22 -9.45
C TYR A 510 11.80 14.95 -9.14
N VAL A 511 12.06 14.65 -7.86
CA VAL A 511 12.65 13.35 -7.47
C VAL A 511 11.75 12.20 -7.89
N ASN A 512 10.45 12.29 -7.62
CA ASN A 512 9.48 11.23 -7.97
C ASN A 512 9.30 11.09 -9.50
N MET A 513 9.51 12.16 -10.26
CA MET A 513 9.53 12.13 -11.72
C MET A 513 10.86 11.60 -12.32
N GLY A 514 11.90 11.36 -11.50
CA GLY A 514 13.23 10.96 -11.96
C GLY A 514 14.09 12.11 -12.52
N GLU A 515 13.63 13.35 -12.40
CA GLU A 515 14.28 14.56 -12.93
C GLU A 515 15.30 15.13 -11.92
N TYR A 516 16.32 14.33 -11.60
CA TYR A 516 17.23 14.57 -10.48
C TYR A 516 18.02 15.88 -10.56
N SER A 517 18.42 16.33 -11.76
CA SER A 517 19.12 17.60 -11.93
C SER A 517 18.24 18.81 -11.59
N LYS A 518 16.96 18.77 -11.94
CA LYS A 518 15.99 19.81 -11.54
C LYS A 518 15.77 19.76 -10.03
N ALA A 519 15.57 18.57 -9.47
CA ALA A 519 15.41 18.38 -8.03
C ALA A 519 16.58 18.97 -7.23
N LEU A 520 17.83 18.70 -7.64
CA LEU A 520 19.03 19.27 -7.01
C LEU A 520 19.01 20.79 -7.04
N SER A 521 18.69 21.41 -8.18
CA SER A 521 18.65 22.87 -8.29
C SER A 521 17.64 23.52 -7.32
N PHE A 522 16.55 22.83 -7.02
CA PHE A 522 15.54 23.29 -6.07
C PHE A 522 15.98 23.07 -4.62
N TYR A 523 16.52 21.89 -4.30
CA TYR A 523 17.06 21.62 -2.96
C TYR A 523 18.26 22.49 -2.61
N GLU A 524 19.12 22.83 -3.57
CA GLU A 524 20.25 23.74 -3.38
C GLU A 524 19.78 25.16 -3.03
N LYS A 525 18.73 25.67 -3.70
CA LYS A 525 18.11 26.96 -3.36
C LYS A 525 17.49 26.94 -1.96
N ALA A 526 16.83 25.85 -1.59
CA ALA A 526 16.27 25.71 -0.25
C ALA A 526 17.38 25.67 0.82
N LEU A 527 18.45 24.92 0.56
CA LEU A 527 19.62 24.84 1.42
C LEU A 527 20.30 26.21 1.57
N GLU A 528 20.45 26.99 0.50
CA GLU A 528 21.03 28.34 0.55
C GLU A 528 20.23 29.26 1.48
N ILE A 529 18.90 29.25 1.36
CA ILE A 529 18.01 30.04 2.22
C ILE A 529 18.15 29.60 3.68
N GLU A 530 18.07 28.30 3.93
CA GLU A 530 18.15 27.76 5.29
C GLU A 530 19.53 27.99 5.93
N HIS A 531 20.61 27.85 5.16
CA HIS A 531 21.97 28.09 5.64
C HIS A 531 22.20 29.56 6.02
N ASN A 532 21.55 30.51 5.33
CA ASN A 532 21.65 31.93 5.62
C ASN A 532 20.74 32.39 6.77
N THR A 533 19.76 31.59 7.18
CA THR A 533 18.72 31.99 8.15
C THR A 533 18.74 31.21 9.45
N LEU A 534 19.20 29.96 9.43
CA LEU A 534 19.20 29.06 10.57
C LEU A 534 20.60 28.91 11.17
N PRO A 535 20.71 28.63 12.49
CA PRO A 535 21.97 28.23 13.09
C PRO A 535 22.58 27.01 12.40
N SER A 536 23.92 26.92 12.38
CA SER A 536 24.65 25.85 11.69
C SER A 536 24.38 24.43 12.22
N ASN A 537 23.82 24.30 13.42
CA ASN A 537 23.40 23.04 14.04
C ASN A 537 21.88 22.80 13.99
N HIS A 538 21.12 23.58 13.20
CA HIS A 538 19.67 23.43 13.14
C HIS A 538 19.27 22.12 12.41
N PRO A 539 18.34 21.30 12.97
CA PRO A 539 17.96 20.01 12.36
C PRO A 539 17.45 20.08 10.92
N HIS A 540 16.80 21.18 10.52
CA HIS A 540 16.35 21.36 9.12
C HIS A 540 17.50 21.31 8.10
N LEU A 541 18.69 21.83 8.46
CA LEU A 541 19.87 21.72 7.59
C LEU A 541 20.27 20.26 7.38
N ALA A 542 20.16 19.43 8.42
CA ALA A 542 20.39 17.99 8.29
C ALA A 542 19.35 17.33 7.37
N THR A 543 18.08 17.72 7.46
CA THR A 543 17.03 17.27 6.54
C THR A 543 17.36 17.63 5.09
N GLN A 544 17.84 18.83 4.80
CA GLN A 544 18.20 19.20 3.42
C GLN A 544 19.40 18.44 2.89
N TYR A 545 20.44 18.27 3.72
CA TYR A 545 21.57 17.45 3.34
C TYR A 545 21.15 15.99 3.10
N ASN A 546 20.20 15.45 3.88
CA ASN A 546 19.62 14.13 3.62
C ASN A 546 18.82 14.08 2.31
N ASN A 547 18.02 15.10 1.99
CA ASN A 547 17.27 15.18 0.74
C ASN A 547 18.22 15.19 -0.47
N ILE A 548 19.23 16.07 -0.46
CA ILE A 548 20.25 16.16 -1.51
C ILE A 548 21.03 14.83 -1.63
N GLY A 549 21.41 14.23 -0.51
CA GLY A 549 22.06 12.92 -0.49
C GLY A 549 21.18 11.82 -1.09
N ALA A 550 19.87 11.84 -0.84
CA ALA A 550 18.92 10.91 -1.46
C ALA A 550 18.81 11.11 -2.98
N VAL A 551 18.89 12.35 -3.49
CA VAL A 551 18.94 12.58 -4.94
C VAL A 551 20.22 12.01 -5.54
N TYR A 552 21.38 12.26 -4.94
CA TYR A 552 22.64 11.66 -5.40
C TYR A 552 22.65 10.14 -5.30
N LYS A 553 21.90 9.56 -4.36
CA LYS A 553 21.68 8.10 -4.27
C LYS A 553 20.97 7.56 -5.49
N ASN A 554 19.90 8.24 -5.93
CA ASN A 554 19.19 7.84 -7.14
C ASN A 554 20.03 8.05 -8.43
N MET A 555 21.04 8.93 -8.38
CA MET A 555 22.00 9.11 -9.48
C MET A 555 23.18 8.13 -9.44
N GLY A 556 23.37 7.38 -8.34
CA GLY A 556 24.51 6.47 -8.16
C GLY A 556 25.85 7.15 -7.81
N GLU A 557 25.83 8.39 -7.31
CA GLU A 557 27.04 9.20 -7.04
C GLU A 557 27.53 9.04 -5.58
N TYR A 558 27.99 7.84 -5.22
CA TYR A 558 28.20 7.42 -3.83
C TYR A 558 29.08 8.35 -2.95
N THR A 559 30.13 8.94 -3.52
CA THR A 559 31.02 9.85 -2.80
C THR A 559 30.32 11.13 -2.35
N LYS A 560 29.42 11.66 -3.20
CA LYS A 560 28.60 12.82 -2.85
C LYS A 560 27.58 12.47 -1.79
N ILE A 561 26.95 11.29 -1.89
CA ILE A 561 25.98 10.82 -0.88
C ILE A 561 26.62 10.81 0.52
N LEU A 562 27.80 10.17 0.65
CA LEU A 562 28.52 10.10 1.93
C LEU A 562 28.82 11.51 2.47
N SER A 563 29.34 12.41 1.64
CA SER A 563 29.63 13.79 2.06
C SER A 563 28.40 14.51 2.63
N TYR A 564 27.24 14.36 1.98
CA TYR A 564 26.01 15.01 2.44
C TYR A 564 25.41 14.32 3.68
N TYR A 565 25.37 13.00 3.73
CA TYR A 565 24.87 12.27 4.90
C TYR A 565 25.78 12.44 6.13
N GLU A 566 27.10 12.55 5.96
CA GLU A 566 28.02 12.86 7.05
C GLU A 566 27.82 14.26 7.59
N LYS A 567 27.61 15.28 6.73
CA LYS A 567 27.24 16.63 7.16
C LYS A 567 25.92 16.64 7.95
N ALA A 568 24.91 15.92 7.46
CA ALA A 568 23.64 15.78 8.17
C ALA A 568 23.85 15.14 9.55
N ARG A 569 24.64 14.07 9.62
CA ARG A 569 24.96 13.38 10.87
C ARG A 569 25.69 14.27 11.86
N GLU A 570 26.69 15.05 11.42
CA GLU A 570 27.43 15.97 12.29
C GLU A 570 26.51 17.02 12.92
N ILE A 571 25.55 17.54 12.15
CA ILE A 571 24.55 18.49 12.63
C ILE A 571 23.65 17.82 13.69
N LEU A 572 23.15 16.61 13.41
CA LEU A 572 22.31 15.86 14.34
C LEU A 572 23.08 15.51 15.63
N GLN A 573 24.36 15.13 15.54
CA GLN A 573 25.20 14.83 16.71
C GLN A 573 25.44 16.04 17.61
N LYS A 574 25.47 17.25 17.04
CA LYS A 574 25.62 18.50 17.81
C LYS A 574 24.30 19.01 18.40
N SER A 575 23.16 18.60 17.84
CA SER A 575 21.84 19.13 18.20
C SER A 575 21.00 18.19 19.05
N LEU A 576 21.26 16.87 19.01
CA LEU A 576 20.45 15.86 19.65
C LEU A 576 21.23 15.06 20.71
N PRO A 577 20.54 14.50 21.72
CA PRO A 577 21.12 13.54 22.65
C PRO A 577 21.69 12.30 21.93
N SER A 578 22.71 11.67 22.51
CA SER A 578 23.42 10.53 21.89
C SER A 578 22.57 9.29 21.64
N ASN A 579 21.44 9.15 22.34
CA ASN A 579 20.47 8.07 22.17
C ASN A 579 19.24 8.48 21.35
N HIS A 580 19.25 9.63 20.66
CA HIS A 580 18.11 10.06 19.87
C HIS A 580 17.91 9.18 18.62
N PRO A 581 16.69 8.68 18.33
CA PRO A 581 16.40 7.83 17.16
C PRO A 581 16.91 8.38 15.82
N ASP A 582 16.83 9.69 15.58
CA ASP A 582 17.35 10.31 14.34
C ASP A 582 18.85 10.05 14.08
N LEU A 583 19.66 9.86 15.13
CA LEU A 583 21.07 9.49 14.97
C LEU A 583 21.23 8.06 14.47
N ALA A 584 20.32 7.17 14.86
CA ALA A 584 20.26 5.81 14.32
C ALA A 584 19.77 5.81 12.88
N THR A 585 18.75 6.61 12.53
CA THR A 585 18.30 6.80 11.14
C THR A 585 19.45 7.28 10.25
N SER A 586 20.19 8.30 10.71
CA SER A 586 21.36 8.82 9.98
C SER A 586 22.45 7.75 9.82
N SER A 587 22.72 6.98 10.87
CA SER A 587 23.68 5.86 10.82
C SER A 587 23.23 4.76 9.86
N ASN A 588 21.94 4.41 9.84
CA ASN A 588 21.37 3.47 8.88
C ASN A 588 21.52 3.98 7.44
N ASN A 589 21.25 5.25 7.17
CA ASN A 589 21.41 5.84 5.84
C ASN A 589 22.87 5.74 5.35
N ILE A 590 23.85 6.05 6.21
CA ILE A 590 25.27 5.90 5.88
C ILE A 590 25.64 4.42 5.71
N GLY A 591 25.14 3.54 6.57
CA GLY A 591 25.33 2.09 6.46
C GLY A 591 24.84 1.54 5.13
N MET A 592 23.67 1.97 4.65
CA MET A 592 23.13 1.59 3.34
C MET A 592 24.01 2.07 2.18
N VAL A 593 24.62 3.25 2.30
CA VAL A 593 25.54 3.75 1.28
C VAL A 593 26.80 2.89 1.23
N TYR A 594 27.41 2.59 2.38
CA TYR A 594 28.55 1.67 2.42
C TYR A 594 28.21 0.26 1.91
N HIS A 595 27.01 -0.25 2.21
CA HIS A 595 26.53 -1.53 1.68
C HIS A 595 26.43 -1.48 0.15
N SER A 596 25.85 -0.40 -0.39
CA SER A 596 25.75 -0.18 -1.85
C SER A 596 27.11 0.03 -2.53
N MET A 597 28.12 0.46 -1.79
CA MET A 597 29.51 0.59 -2.28
C MET A 597 30.31 -0.72 -2.14
N GLY A 598 29.73 -1.78 -1.60
CA GLY A 598 30.42 -3.05 -1.35
C GLY A 598 31.36 -3.05 -0.13
N GLU A 599 31.38 -1.97 0.66
CA GLU A 599 32.17 -1.83 1.88
C GLU A 599 31.42 -2.44 3.07
N TYR A 600 31.15 -3.74 3.00
CA TYR A 600 30.22 -4.45 3.88
C TYR A 600 30.58 -4.37 5.36
N PHE A 601 31.88 -4.42 5.72
CA PHE A 601 32.30 -4.30 7.12
C PHE A 601 32.06 -2.91 7.71
N LYS A 602 32.20 -1.84 6.91
CA LYS A 602 31.84 -0.48 7.35
C LYS A 602 30.33 -0.35 7.49
N ALA A 603 29.58 -0.89 6.52
CA ALA A 603 28.12 -0.93 6.59
C ALA A 603 27.63 -1.60 7.88
N LEU A 604 28.19 -2.78 8.20
CA LEU A 604 27.89 -3.51 9.44
C LEU A 604 28.12 -2.64 10.68
N SER A 605 29.28 -1.98 10.78
CA SER A 605 29.58 -1.10 11.92
C SER A 605 28.56 0.03 12.10
N PHE A 606 28.08 0.62 11.01
CA PHE A 606 27.05 1.67 11.09
C PHE A 606 25.67 1.12 11.46
N PHE A 607 25.28 -0.04 10.93
CA PHE A 607 24.02 -0.68 11.27
C PHE A 607 24.00 -1.20 12.72
N GLU A 608 25.11 -1.72 13.23
CA GLU A 608 25.24 -2.14 14.63
C GLU A 608 25.13 -0.93 15.59
N LYS A 609 25.76 0.20 15.24
CA LYS A 609 25.59 1.46 16.00
C LYS A 609 24.15 1.94 16.00
N ALA A 610 23.46 1.89 14.85
CA ALA A 610 22.06 2.26 14.76
C ALA A 610 21.17 1.34 15.61
N LEU A 611 21.42 0.03 15.57
CA LEU A 611 20.74 -0.95 16.39
C LEU A 611 20.95 -0.67 17.89
N GLU A 612 22.18 -0.37 18.32
CA GLU A 612 22.49 -0.05 19.73
C GLU A 612 21.72 1.19 20.21
N ILE A 613 21.67 2.25 19.39
CA ILE A 613 20.91 3.47 19.72
C ILE A 613 19.42 3.14 19.83
N TYR A 614 18.84 2.43 18.86
CA TYR A 614 17.42 2.06 18.91
C TYR A 614 17.08 1.16 20.08
N GLN A 615 17.93 0.19 20.44
CA GLN A 615 17.71 -0.68 21.61
C GLN A 615 17.69 0.11 22.92
N LYS A 616 18.42 1.23 23.01
CA LYS A 616 18.42 2.12 24.18
C LYS A 616 17.25 3.09 24.17
N ALA A 617 16.73 3.45 23.00
CA ALA A 617 15.75 4.52 22.82
C ALA A 617 14.31 4.04 22.67
N LEU A 618 14.10 2.81 22.19
CA LEU A 618 12.80 2.31 21.73
C LEU A 618 12.41 1.00 22.44
N PRO A 619 11.10 0.69 22.53
CA PRO A 619 10.62 -0.60 23.03
C PRO A 619 11.14 -1.79 22.20
N PRO A 620 11.28 -3.01 22.79
CA PRO A 620 11.85 -4.17 22.11
C PRO A 620 11.16 -4.63 20.82
N ASN A 621 9.87 -4.31 20.66
CA ASN A 621 9.05 -4.66 19.51
C ASN A 621 8.86 -3.50 18.52
N HIS A 622 9.60 -2.39 18.65
CA HIS A 622 9.45 -1.25 17.74
C HIS A 622 9.88 -1.61 16.29
N PRO A 623 9.13 -1.24 15.23
CA PRO A 623 9.44 -1.55 13.84
C PRO A 623 10.85 -1.13 13.37
N ASP A 624 11.39 -0.03 13.91
CA ASP A 624 12.76 0.41 13.59
C ASP A 624 13.84 -0.59 14.02
N LEU A 625 13.61 -1.37 15.09
CA LEU A 625 14.50 -2.48 15.45
C LEU A 625 14.45 -3.58 14.39
N ALA A 626 13.26 -3.90 13.86
CA ALA A 626 13.12 -4.85 12.76
C ALA A 626 13.86 -4.37 11.50
N ASN A 627 13.81 -3.08 11.20
CA ASN A 627 14.55 -2.50 10.07
C ASN A 627 16.07 -2.59 10.27
N SER A 628 16.58 -2.31 11.47
CA SER A 628 18.01 -2.48 11.76
C SER A 628 18.45 -3.94 11.69
N TYR A 629 17.67 -4.89 12.24
CA TYR A 629 17.96 -6.32 12.09
C TYR A 629 17.93 -6.76 10.63
N ASN A 630 16.98 -6.27 9.84
CA ASN A 630 16.91 -6.55 8.41
C ASN A 630 18.17 -6.04 7.67
N ASN A 631 18.62 -4.82 7.95
CA ASN A 631 19.81 -4.25 7.32
C ASN A 631 21.09 -5.04 7.68
N ILE A 632 21.25 -5.44 8.94
CA ILE A 632 22.36 -6.32 9.36
C ILE A 632 22.27 -7.68 8.65
N GLY A 633 21.06 -8.25 8.56
CA GLY A 633 20.82 -9.49 7.83
C GLY A 633 21.23 -9.40 6.36
N MET A 634 20.94 -8.28 5.69
CA MET A 634 21.37 -8.02 4.31
C MET A 634 22.89 -7.97 4.17
N VAL A 635 23.60 -7.37 5.13
CA VAL A 635 25.07 -7.35 5.10
C VAL A 635 25.63 -8.76 5.22
N TYR A 636 25.15 -9.56 6.19
CA TYR A 636 25.59 -10.95 6.34
C TYR A 636 25.24 -11.81 5.13
N HIS A 637 24.11 -11.56 4.47
CA HIS A 637 23.77 -12.22 3.22
C HIS A 637 24.77 -11.86 2.12
N SER A 638 25.12 -10.58 2.00
CA SER A 638 26.07 -10.08 0.99
C SER A 638 27.52 -10.55 1.24
N THR A 639 27.91 -10.78 2.50
CA THR A 639 29.23 -11.33 2.84
C THR A 639 29.29 -12.86 2.80
N GLY A 640 28.16 -13.55 2.57
CA GLY A 640 28.07 -15.01 2.48
C GLY A 640 27.85 -15.73 3.80
N GLU A 641 27.64 -15.01 4.90
CA GLU A 641 27.35 -15.56 6.23
C GLU A 641 25.84 -15.86 6.39
N TYR A 642 25.33 -16.74 5.53
CA TYR A 642 23.90 -16.97 5.36
C TYR A 642 23.15 -17.40 6.64
N PHE A 643 23.78 -18.16 7.55
CA PHE A 643 23.15 -18.53 8.82
C PHE A 643 22.95 -17.34 9.77
N LYS A 644 23.90 -16.40 9.81
CA LYS A 644 23.73 -15.16 10.57
C LYS A 644 22.65 -14.30 9.92
N ALA A 645 22.68 -14.16 8.59
CA ALA A 645 21.65 -13.45 7.85
C ALA A 645 20.24 -13.97 8.17
N PHE A 646 20.06 -15.29 8.15
CA PHE A 646 18.81 -15.96 8.51
C PHE A 646 18.35 -15.59 9.93
N SER A 647 19.23 -15.70 10.93
CA SER A 647 18.90 -15.36 12.33
C SER A 647 18.45 -13.90 12.49
N PHE A 648 19.08 -12.97 11.79
CA PHE A 648 18.70 -11.56 11.82
C PHE A 648 17.37 -11.28 11.10
N PHE A 649 17.12 -11.91 9.95
CA PHE A 649 15.83 -11.81 9.26
C PHE A 649 14.69 -12.45 10.06
N GLU A 650 14.94 -13.54 10.79
CA GLU A 650 13.94 -14.14 11.69
C GLU A 650 13.56 -13.19 12.83
N LYS A 651 14.54 -12.52 13.47
CA LYS A 651 14.25 -11.51 14.49
C LYS A 651 13.41 -10.36 13.94
N ALA A 652 13.76 -9.86 12.75
CA ALA A 652 12.98 -8.83 12.08
C ALA A 652 11.54 -9.30 11.76
N LEU A 653 11.37 -10.54 11.31
CA LEU A 653 10.07 -11.14 11.05
C LEU A 653 9.25 -11.32 12.33
N GLU A 654 9.87 -11.73 13.43
CA GLU A 654 9.20 -11.92 14.72
C GLU A 654 8.60 -10.60 15.22
N ILE A 655 9.39 -9.52 15.21
CA ILE A 655 8.92 -8.18 15.59
C ILE A 655 7.75 -7.76 14.68
N ARG A 656 7.91 -7.86 13.36
CA ARG A 656 6.86 -7.48 12.39
C ARG A 656 5.58 -8.30 12.56
N LYS A 657 5.66 -9.58 12.92
CA LYS A 657 4.47 -10.41 13.18
C LYS A 657 3.73 -10.00 14.45
N GLN A 658 4.44 -9.48 15.44
CA GLN A 658 3.84 -9.03 16.70
C GLN A 658 3.19 -7.66 16.57
N THR A 659 3.68 -6.79 15.68
CA THR A 659 3.23 -5.39 15.58
C THR A 659 2.37 -5.08 14.36
N LEU A 660 2.40 -5.89 13.30
CA LEU A 660 1.72 -5.58 12.05
C LEU A 660 0.57 -6.56 11.75
N PRO A 661 -0.49 -6.10 11.06
CA PRO A 661 -1.53 -6.99 10.54
C PRO A 661 -0.97 -8.10 9.65
N SER A 662 -1.63 -9.26 9.63
CA SER A 662 -1.15 -10.44 8.91
C SER A 662 -0.94 -10.27 7.39
N ASN A 663 -1.58 -9.27 6.79
CA ASN A 663 -1.46 -8.90 5.37
C ASN A 663 -0.54 -7.69 5.13
N HIS A 664 0.23 -7.22 6.12
CA HIS A 664 1.07 -6.03 5.94
C HIS A 664 2.25 -6.30 4.96
N PRO A 665 2.54 -5.39 4.00
CA PRO A 665 3.60 -5.57 3.01
C PRO A 665 5.00 -5.87 3.58
N ASP A 666 5.34 -5.32 4.74
CA ASP A 666 6.64 -5.58 5.40
C ASP A 666 6.83 -7.04 5.81
N LEU A 667 5.74 -7.78 6.08
CA LEU A 667 5.82 -9.22 6.31
C LEU A 667 6.23 -9.95 5.03
N ALA A 668 5.70 -9.54 3.88
CA ALA A 668 6.10 -10.08 2.58
C ALA A 668 7.58 -9.79 2.29
N THR A 669 8.07 -8.59 2.62
CA THR A 669 9.50 -8.24 2.51
C THR A 669 10.38 -9.16 3.37
N SER A 670 9.99 -9.44 4.62
CA SER A 670 10.71 -10.40 5.47
C SER A 670 10.76 -11.80 4.87
N PHE A 671 9.62 -12.31 4.36
CA PHE A 671 9.59 -13.62 3.72
C PHE A 671 10.43 -13.67 2.44
N ASN A 672 10.44 -12.59 1.64
CA ASN A 672 11.32 -12.48 0.48
C ASN A 672 12.80 -12.55 0.88
N ASN A 673 13.22 -11.84 1.92
CA ASN A 673 14.61 -11.85 2.39
C ASN A 673 15.02 -13.23 2.92
N ILE A 674 14.13 -13.91 3.65
CA ILE A 674 14.37 -15.31 4.06
C ILE A 674 14.44 -16.24 2.85
N GLY A 675 13.57 -16.05 1.85
CA GLY A 675 13.59 -16.78 0.59
C GLY A 675 14.91 -16.62 -0.15
N MET A 676 15.46 -15.40 -0.17
CA MET A 676 16.75 -15.07 -0.77
C MET A 676 17.92 -15.75 -0.07
N VAL A 677 17.89 -15.84 1.26
CA VAL A 677 18.90 -16.59 2.02
C VAL A 677 18.84 -18.08 1.70
N TYR A 678 17.66 -18.69 1.71
CA TYR A 678 17.52 -20.10 1.33
C TYR A 678 17.96 -20.35 -0.12
N HIS A 679 17.64 -19.44 -1.04
CA HIS A 679 18.09 -19.50 -2.42
C HIS A 679 19.62 -19.52 -2.51
N SER A 680 20.29 -18.65 -1.75
CA SER A 680 21.76 -18.56 -1.71
C SER A 680 22.43 -19.78 -1.06
N MET A 681 21.72 -20.46 -0.16
CA MET A 681 22.13 -21.75 0.43
C MET A 681 21.86 -22.96 -0.49
N GLY A 682 21.24 -22.79 -1.66
CA GLY A 682 20.83 -23.89 -2.54
C GLY A 682 19.54 -24.62 -2.10
N GLU A 683 18.87 -24.13 -1.07
CA GLU A 683 17.65 -24.71 -0.50
C GLU A 683 16.39 -24.24 -1.27
N TYR A 684 16.36 -24.51 -2.57
CA TYR A 684 15.38 -23.92 -3.50
C TYR A 684 13.92 -24.19 -3.14
N ALA A 685 13.60 -25.35 -2.56
CA ALA A 685 12.24 -25.68 -2.13
C ALA A 685 11.77 -24.80 -0.96
N LYS A 686 12.65 -24.53 0.01
CA LYS A 686 12.36 -23.62 1.13
C LYS A 686 12.27 -22.17 0.64
N ALA A 687 13.15 -21.78 -0.28
CA ALA A 687 13.10 -20.47 -0.92
C ALA A 687 11.75 -20.23 -1.62
N LEU A 688 11.30 -21.19 -2.44
CA LEU A 688 10.02 -21.14 -3.13
C LEU A 688 8.83 -21.04 -2.16
N SER A 689 8.86 -21.78 -1.04
CA SER A 689 7.83 -21.69 0.00
C SER A 689 7.75 -20.29 0.60
N SER A 690 8.89 -19.68 0.92
CA SER A 690 8.96 -18.31 1.46
C SER A 690 8.46 -17.27 0.44
N TYR A 691 8.89 -17.36 -0.83
CA TYR A 691 8.42 -16.44 -1.88
C TYR A 691 6.92 -16.57 -2.16
N LYS A 692 6.35 -17.80 -2.11
CA LYS A 692 4.91 -18.00 -2.23
C LYS A 692 4.13 -17.38 -1.07
N LYS A 693 4.64 -17.48 0.17
CA LYS A 693 4.04 -16.78 1.32
C LYS A 693 4.08 -15.27 1.16
N ALA A 694 5.18 -14.72 0.67
CA ALA A 694 5.29 -13.29 0.38
C ALA A 694 4.28 -12.85 -0.69
N LEU A 695 4.12 -13.64 -1.75
CA LEU A 695 3.11 -13.40 -2.79
C LEU A 695 1.69 -13.43 -2.21
N GLU A 696 1.35 -14.44 -1.40
CA GLU A 696 0.01 -14.57 -0.79
C GLU A 696 -0.35 -13.35 0.07
N ILE A 697 0.61 -12.84 0.87
CA ILE A 697 0.43 -11.63 1.68
C ILE A 697 0.17 -10.42 0.77
N GLN A 698 0.94 -10.27 -0.31
CA GLN A 698 0.77 -9.16 -1.25
C GLN A 698 -0.54 -9.24 -2.04
N GLU A 699 -0.97 -10.42 -2.47
CA GLU A 699 -2.24 -10.62 -3.18
C GLU A 699 -3.45 -10.26 -2.29
N LYS A 700 -3.33 -10.45 -0.97
CA LYS A 700 -4.35 -10.02 0.01
C LYS A 700 -4.31 -8.52 0.32
N ALA A 701 -3.18 -7.86 0.10
CA ALA A 701 -2.96 -6.47 0.49
C ALA A 701 -3.11 -5.48 -0.67
N LEU A 702 -2.96 -5.94 -1.92
CA LEU A 702 -2.82 -5.09 -3.09
C LEU A 702 -3.84 -5.47 -4.18
N PRO A 703 -4.25 -4.51 -5.04
CA PRO A 703 -5.05 -4.81 -6.21
C PRO A 703 -4.36 -5.80 -7.16
N PRO A 704 -5.10 -6.62 -7.94
CA PRO A 704 -4.55 -7.71 -8.74
C PRO A 704 -3.46 -7.34 -9.77
N ASN A 705 -3.41 -6.08 -10.21
CA ASN A 705 -2.42 -5.58 -11.18
C ASN A 705 -1.36 -4.67 -10.54
N HIS A 706 -1.20 -4.67 -9.21
CA HIS A 706 -0.22 -3.79 -8.58
C HIS A 706 1.23 -4.17 -8.96
N PRO A 707 2.11 -3.22 -9.33
CA PRO A 707 3.49 -3.51 -9.79
C PRO A 707 4.33 -4.35 -8.81
N HIS A 708 4.07 -4.28 -7.51
CA HIS A 708 4.76 -5.11 -6.51
C HIS A 708 4.50 -6.61 -6.67
N LEU A 709 3.33 -7.01 -7.20
CA LEU A 709 3.03 -8.42 -7.49
C LEU A 709 3.95 -8.95 -8.59
N ALA A 710 4.34 -8.11 -9.57
CA ALA A 710 5.29 -8.48 -10.61
C ALA A 710 6.68 -8.82 -10.05
N ASN A 711 7.12 -8.15 -8.97
CA ASN A 711 8.37 -8.49 -8.28
C ASN A 711 8.30 -9.90 -7.67
N SER A 712 7.20 -10.22 -6.99
CA SER A 712 7.00 -11.54 -6.38
C SER A 712 6.92 -12.66 -7.42
N TYR A 713 6.21 -12.45 -8.53
CA TYR A 713 6.22 -13.40 -9.64
C TYR A 713 7.60 -13.55 -10.28
N SER A 714 8.38 -12.48 -10.39
CA SER A 714 9.77 -12.55 -10.86
C SER A 714 10.66 -13.37 -9.91
N ASN A 715 10.54 -13.19 -8.59
CA ASN A 715 11.32 -13.98 -7.63
C ASN A 715 11.01 -15.48 -7.73
N ILE A 716 9.73 -15.83 -7.87
CA ILE A 716 9.28 -17.22 -8.06
C ILE A 716 9.77 -17.77 -9.39
N GLY A 717 9.66 -17.00 -10.47
CA GLY A 717 10.17 -17.40 -11.79
C GLY A 717 11.66 -17.69 -11.77
N GLY A 718 12.45 -16.85 -11.08
CA GLY A 718 13.88 -17.04 -10.89
C GLY A 718 14.23 -18.32 -10.12
N MET A 719 13.40 -18.74 -9.16
CA MET A 719 13.57 -20.03 -8.50
C MET A 719 13.37 -21.20 -9.45
N TYR A 720 12.34 -21.14 -10.29
CA TYR A 720 12.10 -22.18 -11.29
C TYR A 720 13.21 -22.24 -12.36
N VAL A 721 13.88 -21.11 -12.67
CA VAL A 721 15.08 -21.12 -13.54
C VAL A 721 16.18 -21.97 -12.92
N ASN A 722 16.47 -21.76 -11.64
CA ASN A 722 17.54 -22.50 -10.94
C ASN A 722 17.21 -23.98 -10.74
N MET A 723 15.92 -24.33 -10.69
CA MET A 723 15.46 -25.72 -10.68
C MET A 723 15.43 -26.37 -12.07
N GLY A 724 15.69 -25.61 -13.16
CA GLY A 724 15.60 -26.10 -14.54
C GLY A 724 14.17 -26.26 -15.09
N GLU A 725 13.16 -25.75 -14.38
CA GLU A 725 11.75 -25.85 -14.77
C GLU A 725 11.32 -24.66 -15.67
N TYR A 726 11.91 -24.56 -16.85
CA TYR A 726 11.76 -23.39 -17.74
C TYR A 726 10.31 -23.08 -18.15
N SER A 727 9.43 -24.08 -18.24
CA SER A 727 8.01 -23.88 -18.57
C SER A 727 7.25 -23.11 -17.47
N LYS A 728 7.53 -23.39 -16.19
CA LYS A 728 6.94 -22.65 -15.07
C LYS A 728 7.54 -21.25 -14.99
N THR A 729 8.85 -21.10 -15.20
CA THR A 729 9.47 -19.77 -15.27
C THR A 729 8.79 -18.90 -16.31
N LEU A 730 8.59 -19.41 -17.53
CA LEU A 730 7.98 -18.64 -18.62
C LEU A 730 6.62 -18.08 -18.19
N SER A 731 5.78 -18.91 -17.54
CA SER A 731 4.48 -18.47 -17.02
C SER A 731 4.60 -17.34 -15.99
N TYR A 732 5.52 -17.46 -15.04
CA TYR A 732 5.69 -16.46 -13.98
C TYR A 732 6.31 -15.14 -14.48
N TYR A 733 7.34 -15.22 -15.32
CA TYR A 733 7.96 -14.04 -15.94
C TYR A 733 7.02 -13.33 -16.90
N GLN A 734 6.19 -14.07 -17.64
CA GLN A 734 5.19 -13.48 -18.51
C GLN A 734 4.11 -12.75 -17.70
N LYS A 735 3.59 -13.34 -16.61
CA LYS A 735 2.67 -12.64 -15.70
C LYS A 735 3.26 -11.35 -15.13
N ALA A 736 4.54 -11.37 -14.72
CA ALA A 736 5.22 -10.18 -14.23
C ALA A 736 5.36 -9.09 -15.30
N LEU A 737 5.66 -9.48 -16.55
CA LEU A 737 5.73 -8.56 -17.68
C LEU A 737 4.34 -7.98 -18.00
N GLU A 738 3.30 -8.80 -18.10
CA GLU A 738 1.93 -8.36 -18.40
C GLU A 738 1.38 -7.36 -17.35
N ILE A 739 1.66 -7.58 -16.07
CA ILE A 739 1.26 -6.64 -15.00
C ILE A 739 1.93 -5.28 -15.22
N ARG A 740 3.24 -5.26 -15.48
CA ARG A 740 4.00 -4.02 -15.68
C ARG A 740 3.59 -3.32 -16.98
N GLU A 741 3.35 -4.04 -18.06
CA GLU A 741 2.90 -3.46 -19.34
C GLU A 741 1.51 -2.81 -19.23
N LYS A 742 0.62 -3.38 -18.41
CA LYS A 742 -0.72 -2.82 -18.18
C LYS A 742 -0.73 -1.59 -17.28
N THR A 743 0.24 -1.46 -16.37
CA THR A 743 0.20 -0.47 -15.29
C THR A 743 1.24 0.64 -15.41
N LEU A 744 2.31 0.42 -16.18
CA LEU A 744 3.43 1.36 -16.28
C LEU A 744 3.55 1.91 -17.71
N PRO A 745 4.03 3.16 -17.87
CA PRO A 745 4.39 3.70 -19.18
C PRO A 745 5.39 2.80 -19.91
N SER A 746 5.34 2.79 -21.24
CA SER A 746 6.17 1.89 -22.07
C SER A 746 7.69 2.11 -21.94
N ASN A 747 8.13 3.23 -21.39
CA ASN A 747 9.52 3.58 -21.12
C ASN A 747 9.89 3.47 -19.63
N HIS A 748 9.06 2.88 -18.77
CA HIS A 748 9.36 2.75 -17.35
C HIS A 748 10.48 1.74 -17.09
N LEU A 749 11.39 2.05 -16.15
CA LEU A 749 12.57 1.22 -15.87
C LEU A 749 12.25 -0.21 -15.41
N ASP A 750 11.15 -0.41 -14.68
CA ASP A 750 10.70 -1.76 -14.27
C ASP A 750 10.39 -2.70 -15.45
N LEU A 751 10.00 -2.16 -16.62
CA LEU A 751 9.84 -2.97 -17.83
C LEU A 751 11.19 -3.50 -18.31
N ALA A 752 12.26 -2.70 -18.20
CA ALA A 752 13.61 -3.14 -18.53
C ALA A 752 14.05 -4.32 -17.66
N ILE A 753 13.66 -4.32 -16.37
CA ILE A 753 13.92 -5.46 -15.46
C ILE A 753 13.19 -6.72 -15.96
N SER A 754 11.91 -6.63 -16.33
CA SER A 754 11.16 -7.77 -16.89
C SER A 754 11.80 -8.31 -18.17
N TYR A 755 12.19 -7.41 -19.08
CA TYR A 755 12.85 -7.81 -20.32
C TYR A 755 14.21 -8.45 -20.06
N GLY A 756 15.01 -7.91 -19.13
CA GLY A 756 16.26 -8.53 -18.69
C GLY A 756 16.07 -9.95 -18.13
N ASN A 757 15.06 -10.16 -17.27
CA ASN A 757 14.75 -11.48 -16.72
C ASN A 757 14.32 -12.49 -17.79
N ASN A 758 13.50 -12.05 -18.77
CA ASN A 758 13.13 -12.89 -19.92
C ASN A 758 14.35 -13.18 -20.81
N GLY A 759 15.24 -12.20 -21.03
CA GLY A 759 16.50 -12.39 -21.74
C GLY A 759 17.36 -13.48 -21.08
N LEU A 760 17.48 -13.45 -19.75
CA LEU A 760 18.21 -14.47 -18.98
C LEU A 760 17.58 -15.86 -19.09
N LEU A 761 16.25 -15.95 -19.08
CA LEU A 761 15.55 -17.22 -19.31
C LEU A 761 15.90 -17.81 -20.68
N TYR A 762 15.79 -17.02 -21.75
CA TYR A 762 16.10 -17.50 -23.10
C TYR A 762 17.58 -17.85 -23.26
N ASP A 763 18.49 -17.14 -22.60
CA ASP A 763 19.93 -17.46 -22.60
C ASP A 763 20.19 -18.82 -21.94
N ASN A 764 19.54 -19.10 -20.80
CA ASN A 764 19.60 -20.40 -20.12
C ASN A 764 18.98 -21.54 -20.95
N MET A 765 17.96 -21.24 -21.76
CA MET A 765 17.39 -22.18 -22.73
C MET A 765 18.27 -22.39 -23.98
N LYS A 766 19.43 -21.71 -24.06
CA LYS A 766 20.35 -21.68 -25.21
C LYS A 766 19.74 -21.06 -26.47
N GLU A 767 18.69 -20.25 -26.30
CA GLU A 767 18.05 -19.46 -27.37
C GLU A 767 18.66 -18.05 -27.41
N HIS A 768 19.97 -17.97 -27.61
CA HIS A 768 20.77 -16.74 -27.46
C HIS A 768 20.29 -15.57 -28.35
N SER A 769 19.74 -15.84 -29.53
CA SER A 769 19.20 -14.82 -30.42
C SER A 769 17.90 -14.19 -29.89
N LYS A 770 17.02 -14.96 -29.24
CA LYS A 770 15.86 -14.39 -28.52
C LYS A 770 16.31 -13.62 -27.28
N ALA A 771 17.28 -14.15 -26.54
CA ALA A 771 17.85 -13.49 -25.38
C ALA A 771 18.37 -12.08 -25.73
N LEU A 772 19.15 -11.97 -26.82
CA LEU A 772 19.65 -10.68 -27.32
C LEU A 772 18.52 -9.69 -27.60
N SER A 773 17.44 -10.10 -28.27
CA SER A 773 16.29 -9.22 -28.54
C SER A 773 15.67 -8.64 -27.26
N PHE A 774 15.55 -9.46 -26.21
CA PHE A 774 15.03 -9.00 -24.91
C PHE A 774 16.01 -8.08 -24.19
N TYR A 775 17.31 -8.39 -24.20
CA TYR A 775 18.32 -7.52 -23.59
C TYR A 775 18.43 -6.17 -24.31
N GLU A 776 18.29 -6.13 -25.64
CA GLU A 776 18.30 -4.89 -26.41
C GLU A 776 17.11 -3.99 -26.08
N LYS A 777 15.90 -4.55 -25.91
CA LYS A 777 14.73 -3.80 -25.43
C LYS A 777 14.94 -3.22 -24.04
N ALA A 778 15.53 -4.00 -23.12
CA ALA A 778 15.86 -3.51 -21.78
C ALA A 778 16.87 -2.36 -21.84
N LEU A 779 17.90 -2.49 -22.67
CA LEU A 779 18.93 -1.48 -22.86
C LEU A 779 18.36 -0.19 -23.46
N GLU A 780 17.48 -0.26 -24.46
CA GLU A 780 16.85 0.92 -25.08
C GLU A 780 16.08 1.76 -24.06
N ILE A 781 15.29 1.11 -23.20
CA ILE A 781 14.56 1.77 -22.11
C ILE A 781 15.55 2.44 -21.14
N GLN A 782 16.61 1.74 -20.77
CA GLN A 782 17.61 2.25 -19.83
C GLN A 782 18.40 3.43 -20.42
N GLU A 783 18.87 3.35 -21.66
CA GLU A 783 19.65 4.42 -22.32
C GLU A 783 18.83 5.71 -22.48
N LYS A 784 17.50 5.59 -22.63
CA LYS A 784 16.61 6.75 -22.72
C LYS A 784 16.37 7.46 -21.38
N ASN A 785 16.36 6.71 -20.27
CA ASN A 785 15.93 7.23 -18.96
C ASN A 785 17.06 7.38 -17.93
N LEU A 786 18.21 6.75 -18.14
CA LEU A 786 19.34 6.75 -17.20
C LEU A 786 20.50 7.59 -17.70
N ALA A 787 21.28 8.12 -16.76
CA ALA A 787 22.54 8.78 -17.08
C ALA A 787 23.52 7.81 -17.76
N PRO A 788 24.40 8.26 -18.68
CA PRO A 788 25.28 7.36 -19.46
C PRO A 788 26.24 6.47 -18.64
N ASN A 789 26.48 6.79 -17.36
CA ASN A 789 27.33 6.00 -16.47
C ASN A 789 26.53 5.30 -15.37
N HIS A 790 25.21 5.16 -15.51
CA HIS A 790 24.39 4.50 -14.49
C HIS A 790 24.77 3.01 -14.37
N PRO A 791 24.91 2.45 -13.14
CA PRO A 791 25.27 1.04 -12.94
C PRO A 791 24.40 0.03 -13.69
N ASP A 792 23.10 0.28 -13.81
CA ASP A 792 22.17 -0.62 -14.51
C ASP A 792 22.52 -0.82 -16.00
N LEU A 793 23.03 0.23 -16.67
CA LEU A 793 23.53 0.11 -18.05
C LEU A 793 24.71 -0.87 -18.13
N ALA A 794 25.57 -0.88 -17.12
CA ALA A 794 26.69 -1.82 -17.06
C ALA A 794 26.21 -3.28 -16.91
N THR A 795 25.13 -3.50 -16.16
CA THR A 795 24.50 -4.83 -16.03
C THR A 795 23.93 -5.30 -17.36
N SER A 796 23.20 -4.44 -18.09
CA SER A 796 22.67 -4.78 -19.42
C SER A 796 23.78 -5.04 -20.44
N TYR A 797 24.83 -4.20 -20.48
CA TYR A 797 25.98 -4.46 -21.34
C TYR A 797 26.70 -5.77 -20.98
N ASN A 798 26.83 -6.12 -19.70
CA ASN A 798 27.39 -7.42 -19.31
C ASN A 798 26.52 -8.58 -19.81
N ASN A 799 25.20 -8.51 -19.65
CA ASN A 799 24.30 -9.58 -20.10
C ASN A 799 24.35 -9.76 -21.62
N ILE A 800 24.37 -8.67 -22.38
CA ILE A 800 24.56 -8.69 -23.84
C ILE A 800 25.94 -9.26 -24.20
N GLY A 801 26.99 -8.88 -23.47
CA GLY A 801 28.33 -9.43 -23.64
C GLY A 801 28.39 -10.94 -23.42
N GLY A 802 27.67 -11.44 -22.41
CA GLY A 802 27.51 -12.87 -22.13
C GLY A 802 26.81 -13.61 -23.24
N ALA A 803 25.69 -13.08 -23.74
CA ALA A 803 24.97 -13.66 -24.87
C ALA A 803 25.86 -13.74 -26.13
N TYR A 804 26.63 -12.68 -26.44
CA TYR A 804 27.58 -12.72 -27.56
C TYR A 804 28.70 -13.74 -27.34
N ASN A 805 29.22 -13.86 -26.12
CA ASN A 805 30.23 -14.87 -25.79
C ASN A 805 29.70 -16.29 -26.04
N ASN A 806 28.46 -16.57 -25.63
CA ASN A 806 27.80 -17.86 -25.84
C ASN A 806 27.59 -18.16 -27.34
N THR A 807 27.37 -17.15 -28.18
CA THR A 807 27.29 -17.31 -29.64
C THR A 807 28.64 -17.40 -30.35
N GLY A 808 29.76 -17.19 -29.64
CA GLY A 808 31.11 -17.20 -30.20
C GLY A 808 31.57 -15.89 -30.86
N ASP A 809 30.75 -14.83 -30.83
CA ASP A 809 31.17 -13.49 -31.27
C ASP A 809 31.98 -12.80 -30.16
N HIS A 810 33.19 -13.32 -29.93
CA HIS A 810 34.09 -12.83 -28.88
C HIS A 810 34.44 -11.35 -29.04
N SER A 811 34.41 -10.82 -30.28
CA SER A 811 34.73 -9.42 -30.57
C SER A 811 33.67 -8.46 -30.00
N LYS A 812 32.39 -8.76 -30.22
CA LYS A 812 31.29 -7.99 -29.64
C LYS A 812 31.20 -8.21 -28.14
N ALA A 813 31.39 -9.45 -27.67
CA ALA A 813 31.42 -9.76 -26.25
C ALA A 813 32.45 -8.88 -25.51
N LEU A 814 33.68 -8.81 -26.03
CA LEU A 814 34.75 -7.98 -25.43
C LEU A 814 34.39 -6.49 -25.44
N SER A 815 33.79 -6.00 -26.53
CA SER A 815 33.35 -4.60 -26.64
C SER A 815 32.33 -4.24 -25.57
N PHE A 816 31.29 -5.07 -25.41
CA PHE A 816 30.23 -4.87 -24.42
C PHE A 816 30.75 -5.01 -22.97
N TYR A 817 31.54 -6.04 -22.68
CA TYR A 817 32.17 -6.19 -21.37
C TYR A 817 33.09 -5.01 -21.02
N LYS A 818 33.86 -4.48 -21.97
CA LYS A 818 34.69 -3.29 -21.74
C LYS A 818 33.85 -2.03 -21.50
N LYS A 819 32.70 -1.88 -22.17
CA LYS A 819 31.75 -0.78 -21.88
C LYS A 819 31.22 -0.90 -20.44
N ALA A 820 30.75 -2.08 -20.04
CA ALA A 820 30.28 -2.33 -18.68
C ALA A 820 31.37 -2.05 -17.62
N LEU A 821 32.58 -2.55 -17.86
CA LEU A 821 33.72 -2.34 -16.97
C LEU A 821 34.06 -0.84 -16.82
N ARG A 822 34.08 -0.07 -17.91
CA ARG A 822 34.36 1.37 -17.87
C ARG A 822 33.33 2.14 -17.04
N ILE A 823 32.04 1.79 -17.19
CA ILE A 823 30.97 2.40 -16.38
C ILE A 823 31.23 2.11 -14.90
N ARG A 824 31.42 0.84 -14.54
CA ARG A 824 31.67 0.41 -13.16
C ARG A 824 32.93 1.03 -12.57
N GLN A 825 34.03 1.15 -13.33
CA GLN A 825 35.27 1.79 -12.88
C GLN A 825 35.11 3.28 -12.61
N LYS A 826 34.16 3.94 -13.29
CA LYS A 826 33.91 5.36 -13.12
C LYS A 826 32.99 5.65 -11.94
N THR A 827 32.04 4.76 -11.63
CA THR A 827 31.01 4.99 -10.59
C THR A 827 31.26 4.27 -9.28
N LEU A 828 31.96 3.14 -9.31
CA LEU A 828 32.18 2.29 -8.14
C LEU A 828 33.60 2.45 -7.59
N LEU A 829 33.77 2.15 -6.30
CA LEU A 829 35.11 2.04 -5.70
C LEU A 829 35.90 0.92 -6.36
N SER A 830 37.23 1.02 -6.36
CA SER A 830 38.13 0.05 -6.99
C SER A 830 38.01 -1.38 -6.43
N ASN A 831 37.50 -1.53 -5.21
CA ASN A 831 37.22 -2.80 -4.56
C ASN A 831 35.74 -3.18 -4.56
N HIS A 832 34.91 -2.63 -5.44
CA HIS A 832 33.49 -3.01 -5.47
C HIS A 832 33.29 -4.44 -6.02
N PRO A 833 32.45 -5.30 -5.41
CA PRO A 833 32.19 -6.66 -5.89
C PRO A 833 31.76 -6.76 -7.37
N ASP A 834 30.98 -5.81 -7.88
CA ASP A 834 30.62 -5.76 -9.31
C ASP A 834 31.81 -5.59 -10.27
N LEU A 835 32.91 -4.97 -9.83
CA LEU A 835 34.15 -4.96 -10.63
C LEU A 835 34.73 -6.37 -10.72
N ALA A 836 34.70 -7.14 -9.63
CA ALA A 836 35.12 -8.54 -9.65
C ALA A 836 34.28 -9.38 -10.62
N ASN A 837 32.96 -9.16 -10.65
CA ASN A 837 32.08 -9.82 -11.62
C ASN A 837 32.44 -9.48 -13.07
N SER A 838 32.71 -8.19 -13.36
CA SER A 838 33.16 -7.77 -14.69
C SER A 838 34.51 -8.38 -15.07
N TYR A 839 35.47 -8.42 -14.13
CA TYR A 839 36.76 -9.06 -14.36
C TYR A 839 36.62 -10.57 -14.58
N ASN A 840 35.78 -11.27 -13.81
CA ASN A 840 35.50 -12.69 -14.02
C ASN A 840 34.89 -12.96 -15.40
N ASN A 841 33.93 -12.14 -15.85
CA ASN A 841 33.33 -12.30 -17.17
C ASN A 841 34.33 -12.07 -18.31
N ILE A 842 35.19 -11.05 -18.16
CA ILE A 842 36.27 -10.79 -19.14
C ILE A 842 37.32 -11.91 -19.10
N GLY A 843 37.68 -12.41 -17.92
CA GLY A 843 38.59 -13.55 -17.76
C GLY A 843 38.03 -14.81 -18.43
N SER A 844 36.73 -15.08 -18.27
CA SER A 844 36.05 -16.19 -18.93
C SER A 844 36.02 -16.05 -20.46
N LEU A 845 35.84 -14.83 -20.96
CA LEU A 845 35.97 -14.56 -22.40
C LEU A 845 37.39 -14.86 -22.91
N TYR A 846 38.43 -14.39 -22.21
CA TYR A 846 39.82 -14.67 -22.61
C TYR A 846 40.16 -16.17 -22.51
N ASP A 847 39.64 -16.89 -21.51
CA ASP A 847 39.78 -18.35 -21.43
C ASP A 847 39.11 -19.05 -22.62
N SER A 848 37.92 -18.59 -23.04
CA SER A 848 37.24 -19.11 -24.24
C SER A 848 38.01 -18.85 -25.53
N MET A 849 38.74 -17.73 -25.60
CA MET A 849 39.66 -17.38 -26.68
C MET A 849 41.01 -18.11 -26.58
N ARG A 850 41.24 -18.86 -25.49
CA ARG A 850 42.51 -19.53 -25.15
C ARG A 850 43.69 -18.59 -24.89
N GLU A 851 43.39 -17.34 -24.52
CA GLU A 851 44.36 -16.34 -24.07
C GLU A 851 44.53 -16.45 -22.54
N TYR A 852 45.23 -17.52 -22.11
CA TYR A 852 45.26 -17.93 -20.70
C TYR A 852 45.97 -16.93 -19.77
N SER A 853 46.99 -16.21 -20.23
CA SER A 853 47.69 -15.20 -19.43
C SER A 853 46.78 -14.04 -19.04
N GLU A 854 46.00 -13.55 -20.01
CA GLU A 854 45.03 -12.49 -19.84
C GLU A 854 43.89 -12.96 -18.94
N ALA A 855 43.39 -14.17 -19.17
CA ALA A 855 42.36 -14.78 -18.33
C ALA A 855 42.78 -14.82 -16.85
N LEU A 856 43.98 -15.33 -16.56
CA LEU A 856 44.52 -15.37 -15.19
C LEU A 856 44.66 -13.97 -14.59
N SER A 857 45.18 -12.99 -15.34
CA SER A 857 45.32 -11.62 -14.84
C SER A 857 43.98 -11.00 -14.43
N TYR A 858 42.91 -11.26 -15.19
CA TYR A 858 41.58 -10.78 -14.82
C TYR A 858 40.97 -11.55 -13.65
N TYR A 859 41.15 -12.87 -13.58
CA TYR A 859 40.69 -13.66 -12.43
C TYR A 859 41.42 -13.28 -11.13
N GLU A 860 42.71 -12.97 -11.17
CA GLU A 860 43.48 -12.49 -10.01
C GLU A 860 42.94 -11.16 -9.49
N LYS A 861 42.63 -10.20 -10.39
CA LYS A 861 41.99 -8.94 -10.01
C LYS A 861 40.62 -9.14 -9.38
N ALA A 862 39.84 -10.08 -9.90
CA ALA A 862 38.53 -10.41 -9.32
C ALA A 862 38.69 -11.02 -7.92
N LEU A 863 39.64 -11.93 -7.76
CA LEU A 863 39.93 -12.60 -6.50
C LEU A 863 40.40 -11.62 -5.42
N GLU A 864 41.31 -10.69 -5.74
CA GLU A 864 41.79 -9.65 -4.81
C GLU A 864 40.62 -8.83 -4.23
N ILE A 865 39.67 -8.44 -5.08
CA ILE A 865 38.48 -7.70 -4.65
C ILE A 865 37.59 -8.57 -3.77
N GLN A 866 37.40 -9.84 -4.13
CA GLN A 866 36.54 -10.75 -3.37
C GLN A 866 37.14 -11.06 -1.98
N GLU A 867 38.44 -11.34 -1.89
CA GLU A 867 39.14 -11.62 -0.63
C GLU A 867 39.08 -10.44 0.34
N LYS A 868 39.04 -9.21 -0.17
CA LYS A 868 38.92 -8.01 0.67
C LYS A 868 37.53 -7.81 1.28
N ASN A 869 36.45 -8.18 0.57
CA ASN A 869 35.08 -7.81 0.95
C ASN A 869 34.20 -8.97 1.41
N LEU A 870 34.54 -10.21 1.05
CA LEU A 870 33.70 -11.38 1.30
C LEU A 870 34.26 -12.22 2.46
N ALA A 871 33.40 -13.01 3.10
CA ALA A 871 33.87 -13.98 4.09
C ALA A 871 34.75 -15.07 3.42
N PRO A 872 35.73 -15.66 4.13
CA PRO A 872 36.63 -16.67 3.56
C PRO A 872 35.94 -17.92 2.97
N ASN A 873 34.70 -18.19 3.40
CA ASN A 873 33.87 -19.29 2.92
C ASN A 873 32.87 -18.86 1.82
N HIS A 874 32.98 -17.66 1.25
CA HIS A 874 32.01 -17.18 0.27
C HIS A 874 32.08 -17.98 -1.06
N PRO A 875 30.93 -18.42 -1.64
CA PRO A 875 30.91 -19.21 -2.88
C PRO A 875 31.61 -18.59 -4.10
N HIS A 876 31.60 -17.25 -4.22
CA HIS A 876 32.36 -16.53 -5.25
C HIS A 876 33.88 -16.80 -5.19
N LEU A 877 34.48 -16.93 -4.00
CA LEU A 877 35.91 -17.28 -3.88
C LEU A 877 36.18 -18.66 -4.47
N ALA A 878 35.33 -19.64 -4.16
CA ALA A 878 35.41 -20.98 -4.74
C ALA A 878 35.27 -20.94 -6.27
N THR A 879 34.40 -20.08 -6.80
CA THR A 879 34.20 -19.92 -8.25
C THR A 879 35.44 -19.35 -8.92
N SER A 880 36.06 -18.32 -8.35
CA SER A 880 37.29 -17.71 -8.88
C SER A 880 38.46 -18.70 -8.85
N TYR A 881 38.68 -19.41 -7.74
CA TYR A 881 39.69 -20.49 -7.68
C TYR A 881 39.40 -21.60 -8.69
N ASN A 882 38.15 -22.03 -8.84
CA ASN A 882 37.78 -23.05 -9.81
C ASN A 882 38.02 -22.59 -11.26
N ASN A 883 37.74 -21.33 -11.58
CA ASN A 883 38.01 -20.75 -12.89
C ASN A 883 39.52 -20.68 -13.19
N MET A 884 40.34 -20.25 -12.23
CA MET A 884 41.80 -20.27 -12.36
C MET A 884 42.33 -21.72 -12.50
N GLY A 885 41.77 -22.66 -11.74
CA GLY A 885 42.09 -24.09 -11.85
C GLY A 885 41.75 -24.65 -13.24
N ASN A 886 40.63 -24.24 -13.84
CA ASN A 886 40.27 -24.61 -15.21
C ASN A 886 41.29 -24.08 -16.23
N VAL A 887 41.75 -22.84 -16.08
CA VAL A 887 42.78 -22.27 -16.96
C VAL A 887 44.09 -23.06 -16.83
N TYR A 888 44.56 -23.32 -15.61
CA TYR A 888 45.77 -24.12 -15.41
C TYR A 888 45.63 -25.56 -15.92
N LYS A 889 44.44 -26.16 -15.82
CA LYS A 889 44.14 -27.47 -16.40
C LYS A 889 44.27 -27.44 -17.92
N ASN A 890 43.77 -26.38 -18.56
CA ASN A 890 43.87 -26.20 -20.02
C ASN A 890 45.33 -25.93 -20.47
N MET A 891 46.15 -25.37 -19.58
CA MET A 891 47.61 -25.23 -19.74
C MET A 891 48.41 -26.49 -19.39
N GLU A 892 47.74 -27.56 -18.92
CA GLU A 892 48.35 -28.80 -18.42
C GLU A 892 49.28 -28.64 -17.19
N ASP A 893 49.16 -27.52 -16.45
CA ASP A 893 49.83 -27.33 -15.16
C ASP A 893 49.00 -27.98 -14.04
N TYR A 894 49.14 -29.30 -13.90
CA TYR A 894 48.35 -30.08 -12.94
C TYR A 894 48.63 -29.72 -11.47
N SER A 895 49.82 -29.21 -11.15
CA SER A 895 50.17 -28.79 -9.78
C SER A 895 49.36 -27.57 -9.35
N LYS A 896 49.36 -26.51 -10.17
CA LYS A 896 48.54 -25.31 -9.90
C LYS A 896 47.05 -25.59 -10.03
N THR A 897 46.66 -26.52 -10.92
CA THR A 897 45.27 -26.97 -11.03
C THR A 897 44.78 -27.56 -9.71
N LEU A 898 45.51 -28.53 -9.15
CA LEU A 898 45.15 -29.16 -7.87
C LEU A 898 45.10 -28.12 -6.75
N SER A 899 46.10 -27.26 -6.63
CA SER A 899 46.13 -26.23 -5.59
C SER A 899 44.89 -25.33 -5.63
N ASN A 900 44.45 -24.90 -6.82
CA ASN A 900 43.27 -24.05 -6.96
C ASN A 900 41.96 -24.83 -6.74
N TYR A 901 41.84 -26.06 -7.24
CA TYR A 901 40.65 -26.88 -7.00
C TYR A 901 40.50 -27.28 -5.53
N GLU A 902 41.61 -27.56 -4.83
CA GLU A 902 41.60 -27.86 -3.39
C GLU A 902 41.16 -26.65 -2.57
N LYS A 903 41.65 -25.44 -2.90
CA LYS A 903 41.14 -24.20 -2.29
C LYS A 903 39.65 -24.00 -2.54
N ALA A 904 39.19 -24.21 -3.78
CA ALA A 904 37.77 -24.10 -4.12
C ALA A 904 36.92 -25.13 -3.35
N LEU A 905 37.42 -26.36 -3.20
CA LEU A 905 36.78 -27.41 -2.43
C LEU A 905 36.71 -27.05 -0.94
N GLU A 906 37.80 -26.57 -0.34
CA GLU A 906 37.86 -26.16 1.08
C GLU A 906 36.82 -25.07 1.40
N VAL A 907 36.68 -24.09 0.49
CA VAL A 907 35.66 -23.03 0.61
C VAL A 907 34.25 -23.63 0.55
N ARG A 908 33.99 -24.55 -0.39
CA ARG A 908 32.68 -25.20 -0.55
C ARG A 908 32.34 -26.12 0.64
N GLU A 909 33.31 -26.88 1.15
CA GLU A 909 33.12 -27.78 2.31
C GLU A 909 32.72 -27.01 3.58
N ARG A 910 33.19 -25.77 3.72
CA ARG A 910 32.85 -24.89 4.85
C ARG A 910 31.52 -24.14 4.68
N SER A 911 30.99 -24.04 3.47
CA SER A 911 29.83 -23.18 3.17
C SER A 911 28.57 -23.94 2.78
N LEU A 912 28.71 -25.13 2.21
CA LEU A 912 27.60 -25.91 1.66
C LEU A 912 27.26 -27.12 2.53
N PRO A 913 26.01 -27.59 2.52
CA PRO A 913 25.64 -28.87 3.12
C PRO A 913 26.45 -30.03 2.52
N SER A 914 26.72 -31.07 3.30
CA SER A 914 27.57 -32.21 2.89
C SER A 914 27.06 -32.99 1.68
N ASN A 915 25.79 -32.85 1.31
CA ASN A 915 25.17 -33.51 0.15
C ASN A 915 24.98 -32.56 -1.06
N ASP A 916 25.64 -31.39 -1.08
CA ASP A 916 25.53 -30.44 -2.19
C ASP A 916 26.22 -30.97 -3.47
N SER A 917 25.53 -30.92 -4.60
CA SER A 917 26.04 -31.39 -5.90
C SER A 917 27.32 -30.67 -6.38
N SER A 918 27.54 -29.43 -5.92
CA SER A 918 28.74 -28.64 -6.23
C SER A 918 30.00 -29.22 -5.55
N LEU A 919 29.85 -29.83 -4.37
CA LEU A 919 30.94 -30.56 -3.70
C LEU A 919 31.33 -31.79 -4.52
N ALA A 920 30.34 -32.55 -5.00
CA ALA A 920 30.59 -33.70 -5.87
C ALA A 920 31.28 -33.31 -7.18
N THR A 921 30.89 -32.19 -7.78
CA THR A 921 31.56 -31.64 -8.97
C THR A 921 33.03 -31.30 -8.66
N SER A 922 33.30 -30.70 -7.51
CA SER A 922 34.66 -30.34 -7.08
C SER A 922 35.54 -31.59 -6.91
N TYR A 923 35.03 -32.61 -6.21
CA TYR A 923 35.72 -33.89 -6.08
C TYR A 923 35.94 -34.57 -7.43
N SER A 924 34.95 -34.56 -8.32
CA SER A 924 35.10 -35.11 -9.67
C SER A 924 36.18 -34.37 -10.48
N ASN A 925 36.24 -33.04 -10.39
CA ASN A 925 37.26 -32.23 -11.07
C ASN A 925 38.68 -32.58 -10.58
N ILE A 926 38.87 -32.77 -9.28
CA ILE A 926 40.14 -33.22 -8.69
C ILE A 926 40.46 -34.65 -9.15
N GLY A 927 39.46 -35.55 -9.16
CA GLY A 927 39.61 -36.92 -9.65
C GLY A 927 40.06 -36.99 -11.13
N ILE A 928 39.56 -36.08 -11.98
CA ILE A 928 39.97 -35.96 -13.39
C ILE A 928 41.45 -35.60 -13.49
N VAL A 929 41.94 -34.68 -12.65
CA VAL A 929 43.34 -34.27 -12.64
C VAL A 929 44.24 -35.42 -12.20
N TYR A 930 43.91 -36.11 -11.11
CA TYR A 930 44.67 -37.30 -10.69
C TYR A 930 44.63 -38.44 -11.73
N THR A 931 43.52 -38.59 -12.47
CA THR A 931 43.44 -39.54 -13.59
C THR A 931 44.44 -39.19 -14.69
N LYS A 932 44.58 -37.89 -15.04
CA LYS A 932 45.56 -37.41 -16.03
C LYS A 932 47.00 -37.58 -15.56
N MET A 933 47.25 -37.41 -14.25
CA MET A 933 48.54 -37.68 -13.61
C MET A 933 48.86 -39.17 -13.43
N LYS A 934 47.91 -40.07 -13.77
CA LYS A 934 47.99 -41.53 -13.58
C LYS A 934 48.06 -41.97 -12.11
N GLU A 935 47.66 -41.12 -11.18
CA GLU A 935 47.51 -41.45 -9.75
C GLU A 935 46.12 -42.05 -9.48
N TYR A 936 45.89 -43.25 -10.02
CA TYR A 936 44.57 -43.87 -10.08
C TYR A 936 43.93 -44.15 -8.72
N SER A 937 44.72 -44.45 -7.68
CA SER A 937 44.20 -44.69 -6.32
C SER A 937 43.57 -43.43 -5.71
N LYS A 938 44.23 -42.27 -5.86
CA LYS A 938 43.67 -40.98 -5.43
C LYS A 938 42.46 -40.60 -6.27
N ALA A 939 42.55 -40.78 -7.60
CA ALA A 939 41.42 -40.51 -8.50
C ALA A 939 40.16 -41.28 -8.09
N LEU A 940 40.27 -42.58 -7.80
CA LEU A 940 39.15 -43.38 -7.30
C LEU A 940 38.56 -42.83 -6.00
N SER A 941 39.40 -42.49 -5.01
CA SER A 941 38.92 -41.93 -3.72
C SER A 941 38.07 -40.67 -3.92
N TYR A 942 38.50 -39.77 -4.81
CA TYR A 942 37.74 -38.56 -5.11
C TYR A 942 36.45 -38.85 -5.91
N TYR A 943 36.49 -39.73 -6.89
CA TYR A 943 35.28 -40.11 -7.63
C TYR A 943 34.26 -40.85 -6.77
N GLU A 944 34.70 -41.67 -5.82
CA GLU A 944 33.82 -42.38 -4.88
C GLU A 944 33.11 -41.39 -3.95
N LYS A 945 33.81 -40.37 -3.43
CA LYS A 945 33.18 -39.28 -2.67
C LYS A 945 32.15 -38.51 -3.50
N ALA A 946 32.50 -38.19 -4.76
CA ALA A 946 31.57 -37.51 -5.67
C ALA A 946 30.32 -38.37 -5.95
N LEU A 947 30.52 -39.67 -6.17
CA LEU A 947 29.44 -40.62 -6.42
C LEU A 947 28.52 -40.76 -5.20
N GLU A 948 29.07 -40.86 -3.99
CA GLU A 948 28.28 -40.98 -2.76
C GLU A 948 27.34 -39.78 -2.59
N ILE A 949 27.84 -38.57 -2.85
CA ILE A 949 27.02 -37.36 -2.80
C ILE A 949 25.94 -37.42 -3.88
N TYR A 950 26.29 -37.63 -5.15
CA TYR A 950 25.31 -37.67 -6.23
C TYR A 950 24.23 -38.74 -6.03
N GLN A 951 24.55 -39.89 -5.41
CA GLN A 951 23.56 -40.94 -5.10
C GLN A 951 22.54 -40.51 -4.05
N LYS A 952 22.94 -39.63 -3.12
CA LYS A 952 22.05 -39.06 -2.11
C LYS A 952 21.25 -37.87 -2.65
N THR A 953 21.82 -37.12 -3.59
CA THR A 953 21.23 -35.89 -4.12
C THR A 953 20.25 -36.14 -5.26
N PHE A 954 20.56 -37.09 -6.15
CA PHE A 954 19.84 -37.26 -7.41
C PHE A 954 19.09 -38.60 -7.53
N PRO A 955 18.00 -38.66 -8.32
CA PRO A 955 17.36 -39.91 -8.69
C PRO A 955 18.33 -40.86 -9.43
N ALA A 956 18.07 -42.16 -9.37
CA ALA A 956 18.98 -43.20 -9.89
C ALA A 956 19.30 -43.11 -11.40
N ASN A 957 18.51 -42.35 -12.17
CA ASN A 957 18.68 -42.13 -13.61
C ASN A 957 19.31 -40.77 -13.98
N HIS A 958 19.88 -40.05 -13.01
CA HIS A 958 20.45 -38.73 -13.27
C HIS A 958 21.75 -38.79 -14.11
N PRO A 959 21.96 -37.90 -15.10
CA PRO A 959 23.15 -37.90 -15.95
C PRO A 959 24.48 -37.79 -15.20
N ASP A 960 24.54 -37.06 -14.08
CA ASP A 960 25.77 -36.91 -13.30
C ASP A 960 26.21 -38.22 -12.62
N LEU A 961 25.26 -39.09 -12.26
CA LEU A 961 25.57 -40.44 -11.79
C LEU A 961 26.23 -41.26 -12.90
N ALA A 962 25.72 -41.16 -14.14
CA ALA A 962 26.34 -41.82 -15.29
C ALA A 962 27.76 -41.30 -15.54
N THR A 963 27.98 -39.99 -15.42
CA THR A 963 29.32 -39.39 -15.56
C THR A 963 30.29 -39.92 -14.51
N SER A 964 29.88 -39.99 -13.24
CA SER A 964 30.71 -40.54 -12.17
C SER A 964 31.01 -42.02 -12.37
N PHE A 965 30.01 -42.84 -12.71
CA PHE A 965 30.23 -44.25 -13.02
C PHE A 965 31.17 -44.44 -14.21
N ASN A 966 31.03 -43.63 -15.27
CA ASN A 966 31.90 -43.69 -16.43
C ASN A 966 33.36 -43.33 -16.09
N ASN A 967 33.56 -42.32 -15.24
CA ASN A 967 34.89 -41.91 -14.78
C ASN A 967 35.55 -43.00 -13.93
N ILE A 968 34.81 -43.62 -13.01
CA ILE A 968 35.30 -44.74 -12.19
C ILE A 968 35.62 -45.95 -13.07
N GLY A 969 34.74 -46.30 -14.01
CA GLY A 969 34.96 -47.38 -14.98
C GLY A 969 36.19 -47.14 -15.84
N PHE A 970 36.44 -45.89 -16.24
CA PHE A 970 37.64 -45.48 -16.95
C PHE A 970 38.91 -45.67 -16.12
N VAL A 971 38.90 -45.32 -14.84
CA VAL A 971 40.06 -45.55 -13.97
C VAL A 971 40.35 -47.05 -13.79
N TYR A 972 39.33 -47.88 -13.53
CA TYR A 972 39.51 -49.32 -13.40
C TYR A 972 40.02 -49.98 -14.69
N ALA A 973 39.54 -49.53 -15.86
CA ALA A 973 40.05 -50.01 -17.15
C ALA A 973 41.55 -49.72 -17.31
N ASN A 974 42.01 -48.53 -16.91
CA ASN A 974 43.44 -48.17 -16.95
C ASN A 974 44.28 -48.91 -15.89
N MET A 975 43.67 -49.32 -14.78
CA MET A 975 44.28 -50.21 -13.77
C MET A 975 44.27 -51.69 -14.18
N LYS A 976 43.67 -52.03 -15.33
CA LYS A 976 43.46 -53.40 -15.84
C LYS A 976 42.53 -54.27 -14.98
N ASP A 977 41.74 -53.67 -14.09
CA ASP A 977 40.62 -54.37 -13.43
C ASP A 977 39.38 -54.30 -14.34
N TYR A 978 39.43 -55.09 -15.41
CA TYR A 978 38.41 -55.10 -16.45
C TYR A 978 37.04 -55.56 -15.92
N SER A 979 37.03 -56.38 -14.86
CA SER A 979 35.80 -56.86 -14.21
C SER A 979 35.00 -55.72 -13.60
N LYS A 980 35.65 -54.85 -12.82
CA LYS A 980 35.00 -53.67 -12.23
C LYS A 980 34.71 -52.62 -13.28
N ALA A 981 35.62 -52.40 -14.23
CA ALA A 981 35.41 -51.47 -15.32
C ALA A 981 34.12 -51.78 -16.10
N LEU A 982 33.89 -53.05 -16.44
CA LEU A 982 32.71 -53.50 -17.14
C LEU A 982 31.42 -53.20 -16.35
N SER A 983 31.40 -53.55 -15.06
CA SER A 983 30.26 -53.28 -14.17
C SER A 983 29.88 -51.80 -14.13
N TYR A 984 30.86 -50.90 -14.02
CA TYR A 984 30.61 -49.46 -13.99
C TYR A 984 30.16 -48.89 -15.34
N TYR A 985 30.71 -49.39 -16.46
CA TYR A 985 30.26 -49.00 -17.79
C TYR A 985 28.84 -49.49 -18.11
N GLU A 986 28.45 -50.68 -17.64
CA GLU A 986 27.06 -51.18 -17.79
C GLU A 986 26.06 -50.33 -17.01
N ARG A 987 26.40 -49.91 -15.78
CA ARG A 987 25.58 -48.95 -15.01
C ARG A 987 25.44 -47.60 -15.72
N THR A 988 26.55 -47.10 -16.27
CA THR A 988 26.55 -45.87 -17.08
C THR A 988 25.62 -46.02 -18.27
N LEU A 989 25.71 -47.14 -19.01
CA LEU A 989 24.91 -47.38 -20.20
C LEU A 989 23.41 -47.42 -19.88
N ASN A 990 23.02 -48.09 -18.80
CA ASN A 990 21.62 -48.21 -18.38
C ASN A 990 21.00 -46.82 -18.12
N ILE A 991 21.71 -45.95 -17.39
CA ILE A 991 21.27 -44.58 -17.13
C ILE A 991 21.14 -43.80 -18.44
N LEU A 992 22.20 -43.79 -19.27
CA LEU A 992 22.19 -43.02 -20.52
C LEU A 992 21.14 -43.51 -21.52
N GLN A 993 20.82 -44.81 -21.57
CA GLN A 993 19.77 -45.36 -22.43
C GLN A 993 18.37 -44.87 -22.04
N SER A 994 18.14 -44.61 -20.75
CA SER A 994 16.88 -44.06 -20.27
C SER A 994 16.73 -42.55 -20.53
N ALA A 995 17.86 -41.83 -20.68
CA ALA A 995 17.89 -40.37 -20.73
C ALA A 995 18.14 -39.79 -22.14
N LEU A 996 18.78 -40.55 -23.04
CA LEU A 996 19.25 -40.06 -24.33
C LEU A 996 18.72 -40.90 -25.50
N PRO A 997 18.50 -40.30 -26.69
CA PRO A 997 18.07 -41.04 -27.86
C PRO A 997 19.13 -42.09 -28.29
N PRO A 998 18.73 -43.22 -28.92
CA PRO A 998 19.63 -44.33 -29.24
C PRO A 998 20.83 -43.96 -30.13
N THR A 999 20.73 -42.86 -30.87
CA THR A 999 21.75 -42.31 -31.78
C THR A 999 22.75 -41.38 -31.10
N HIS A 1000 22.60 -41.10 -29.79
CA HIS A 1000 23.43 -40.12 -29.09
C HIS A 1000 24.91 -40.56 -29.04
N PRO A 1001 25.88 -39.68 -29.39
CA PRO A 1001 27.31 -40.03 -29.45
C PRO A 1001 27.89 -40.62 -28.16
N HIS A 1002 27.48 -40.09 -27.00
CA HIS A 1002 27.90 -40.63 -25.69
C HIS A 1002 27.48 -42.10 -25.49
N LEU A 1003 26.28 -42.47 -25.95
CA LEU A 1003 25.78 -43.84 -25.84
C LEU A 1003 26.63 -44.79 -26.69
N LYS A 1004 27.02 -44.35 -27.89
CA LYS A 1004 27.93 -45.07 -28.78
C LYS A 1004 29.31 -45.26 -28.13
N SER A 1005 29.87 -44.18 -27.57
CA SER A 1005 31.19 -44.22 -26.93
C SER A 1005 31.24 -45.18 -25.73
N VAL A 1006 30.20 -45.19 -24.89
CA VAL A 1006 30.15 -46.13 -23.74
C VAL A 1006 30.02 -47.58 -24.22
N LYS A 1007 29.21 -47.86 -25.26
CA LYS A 1007 29.13 -49.20 -25.88
C LYS A 1007 30.47 -49.66 -26.45
N GLU A 1008 31.18 -48.79 -27.15
CA GLU A 1008 32.53 -49.08 -27.66
C GLU A 1008 33.51 -49.42 -26.53
N ARG A 1009 33.49 -48.65 -25.42
CA ARG A 1009 34.31 -48.94 -24.24
C ARG A 1009 33.97 -50.29 -23.62
N ILE A 1010 32.69 -50.64 -23.52
CA ILE A 1010 32.24 -51.96 -23.02
C ILE A 1010 32.80 -53.09 -23.90
N GLU A 1011 32.72 -52.96 -25.23
CA GLU A 1011 33.24 -53.99 -26.14
C GLU A 1011 34.77 -54.14 -26.05
N VAL A 1012 35.50 -53.04 -25.90
CA VAL A 1012 36.95 -53.08 -25.66
C VAL A 1012 37.26 -53.80 -24.35
N VAL A 1013 36.59 -53.44 -23.25
CA VAL A 1013 36.81 -54.07 -21.94
C VAL A 1013 36.45 -55.55 -21.97
N LYS A 1014 35.36 -55.96 -22.64
CA LYS A 1014 34.97 -57.38 -22.79
C LYS A 1014 36.04 -58.19 -23.52
N LYS A 1015 36.61 -57.66 -24.61
CA LYS A 1015 37.70 -58.31 -25.34
C LYS A 1015 38.93 -58.51 -24.45
N GLU A 1016 39.32 -57.47 -23.72
CA GLU A 1016 40.43 -57.55 -22.76
C GLU A 1016 40.15 -58.54 -21.62
N LEU A 1017 38.92 -58.63 -21.15
CA LEU A 1017 38.51 -59.59 -20.12
C LEU A 1017 38.66 -61.04 -20.60
N ILE A 1018 38.28 -61.32 -21.85
CA ILE A 1018 38.41 -62.64 -22.49
C ILE A 1018 39.89 -62.99 -22.75
N MET A 1019 40.73 -62.00 -23.06
CA MET A 1019 42.17 -62.23 -23.31
C MET A 1019 42.98 -62.46 -22.02
N ASN A 1020 42.49 -61.96 -20.87
CA ASN A 1020 43.17 -62.04 -19.59
C ASN A 1020 42.56 -63.07 -18.62
N SER A 1021 41.47 -63.73 -19.00
CA SER A 1021 40.87 -64.91 -18.34
C SER A 1021 41.45 -66.19 -18.90
#